data_AF-A0A089YTJ8-F1
#
_entry.id   AF-A0A089YTJ8-F1
#
_cell.length_a   1.000
_cell.length_b   1.000
_cell.length_c   1.000
_cell.angle_alpha   90.00
_cell.angle_beta   90.00
_cell.angle_gamma   90.00
#
_symmetry.space_group_name_H-M   'P 1'
#
loop_
_entity.id
_entity.type
_entity.pdbx_description
1 polymer ?
#
loop_
_entity_poly.entity_id
_entity_poly.type
_entity_poly.pdbx_seq_one_letter_code
_entity_poly.pdbx_strand_id
1 'polypeptide(L)'
;MTPTSPPKRIDFNTPEMQRKRRMRALKDRFTRWYVLVGGLAVLAAITLIFFFLAYVVVPLFKGADLTVEAPLHPAWLQEAGKPLVYALEEQNEAGMRVSEQGTALFFNAHTGEELSRTALPIPAGVTVTASAKDQPGAPLVVLGLSNGAALVFRHTYRVTYPGGNKTITPAIEYPYGNTPIVLDPQGRALERVSINASDASLILAGSTGDQLNVLQLTREESMMTGEVTNEQKRIELPQMNQAVKAIFIDPRQQWLYVINGRAQADVFSLRDRSMNGRYKLSENADTQITASAQLVGGISLIIGDSKGGLAQWFMARDEDGEPRLKQIRTFQMGHSPIVQISSEQRRKGFTALDASGQLGVFHSTAHRTLLVEQVVDGPGIYALSPRANRLMVEANGALQPLSLHNPHPEVSWSSMWSKVWYENYDKPAYVWQSTAANTDFEPKMSLAPLTFGTLKAAFYAMLLAAPLAIAAAIYTAYFMAPGMRRKVKPVIELMEAMPTVILGFFAGLFLAPYVEGHLPGIFSLLLLTPLGILSAGFLVSRLPESIRLRIPDGWESAILIPVILLVGWFALYMSPFLETWWFGGDMRLWISNDLGITYDQRNALVVGLAMGFAVIPNIYSIAEDAVFSVPRGLTLGSLALGATPWQTLTRVVILTASPGIFSALMIGMGRAVGETMIVLMATGNTPVMEMNLFEGLRTLAANVAVEMPESEVGGSHYRVLFLSALVLLLFTFVMNTAAELIRQRLRKKYSSL
;
A
#
# COMPACT_ATOMS: atom_id res chain seq x y z
N MET A 1 -81.24 42.35 45.83
CA MET A 1 -79.93 42.94 46.17
C MET A 1 -79.30 42.11 47.28
N THR A 2 -78.31 41.28 46.93
CA THR A 2 -77.05 40.99 47.66
C THR A 2 -76.21 40.07 46.76
N PRO A 3 -74.88 40.25 46.71
CA PRO A 3 -74.08 39.98 45.52
C PRO A 3 -73.53 38.55 45.49
N THR A 4 -73.63 37.90 44.33
CA THR A 4 -72.92 36.67 44.00
C THR A 4 -71.41 36.94 43.96
N SER A 5 -70.66 36.33 44.88
CA SER A 5 -69.20 36.35 44.94
C SER A 5 -68.58 35.95 43.58
N PRO A 6 -67.51 36.63 43.12
CA PRO A 6 -66.87 36.29 41.85
C PRO A 6 -66.16 34.93 41.94
N PRO A 7 -66.01 34.19 40.83
CA PRO A 7 -65.31 32.91 40.82
C PRO A 7 -63.85 33.11 41.24
N LYS A 8 -63.36 32.30 42.18
CA LYS A 8 -61.95 32.29 42.61
C LYS A 8 -61.05 32.16 41.37
N ARG A 9 -60.41 33.26 40.97
CA ARG A 9 -59.34 33.25 39.97
C ARG A 9 -58.27 32.26 40.44
N ILE A 10 -57.97 31.26 39.60
CA ILE A 10 -56.86 30.33 39.85
C ILE A 10 -55.59 31.17 39.87
N ASP A 11 -54.94 31.27 41.03
CA ASP A 11 -53.67 31.98 41.17
C ASP A 11 -52.55 31.12 40.56
N PHE A 12 -52.10 31.47 39.37
CA PHE A 12 -50.97 30.80 38.70
C PHE A 12 -49.61 31.14 39.33
N ASN A 13 -49.58 31.99 40.35
CA ASN A 13 -48.39 32.47 41.05
C ASN A 13 -48.37 32.07 42.52
N THR A 14 -48.99 30.93 42.89
CA THR A 14 -48.78 30.35 44.22
C THR A 14 -47.29 30.13 44.51
N PRO A 15 -46.85 30.22 45.79
CA PRO A 15 -45.45 30.02 46.17
C PRO A 15 -44.85 28.68 45.65
N GLU A 16 -45.67 27.64 45.61
CA GLU A 16 -45.31 26.32 45.09
C GLU A 16 -45.06 26.32 43.57
N MET A 17 -45.90 27.00 42.79
CA MET A 17 -45.75 27.11 41.34
C MET A 17 -44.56 28.00 40.96
N GLN A 18 -44.29 29.06 41.73
CA GLN A 18 -43.09 29.87 41.57
C GLN A 18 -41.81 29.06 41.86
N ARG A 19 -41.82 28.23 42.93
CA ARG A 19 -40.71 27.30 43.23
C ARG A 19 -40.52 26.27 42.11
N LYS A 20 -41.59 25.68 41.57
CA LYS A 20 -41.54 24.75 40.43
C LYS A 20 -41.01 25.43 39.15
N ARG A 21 -41.42 26.67 38.85
CA ARG A 21 -40.90 27.46 37.71
C ARG A 21 -39.42 27.79 37.86
N ARG A 22 -38.97 28.24 39.04
CA ARG A 22 -37.54 28.48 39.32
C ARG A 22 -36.72 27.19 39.16
N MET A 23 -37.24 26.08 39.67
CA MET A 23 -36.57 24.78 39.56
C MET A 23 -36.52 24.28 38.11
N ARG A 24 -37.59 24.50 37.31
CA ARG A 24 -37.59 24.20 35.87
C ARG A 24 -36.60 25.09 35.11
N ALA A 25 -36.58 26.39 35.35
CA ALA A 25 -35.64 27.31 34.71
C ALA A 25 -34.18 26.97 35.02
N LEU A 26 -33.90 26.54 36.26
CA LEU A 26 -32.58 26.06 36.66
C LEU A 26 -32.21 24.75 35.94
N LYS A 27 -33.14 23.79 35.85
CA LYS A 27 -32.96 22.56 35.07
C LYS A 27 -32.73 22.84 33.58
N ASP A 28 -33.49 23.76 32.98
CA ASP A 28 -33.35 24.14 31.56
C ASP A 28 -31.98 24.79 31.31
N ARG A 29 -31.54 25.67 32.22
CA ARG A 29 -30.21 26.31 32.13
C ARG A 29 -29.08 25.30 32.29
N PHE A 30 -29.19 24.39 33.26
CA PHE A 30 -28.22 23.32 33.46
C PHE A 30 -28.16 22.38 32.24
N THR A 31 -29.31 21.97 31.71
CA THR A 31 -29.41 21.10 30.53
C THR A 31 -28.78 21.77 29.31
N ARG A 32 -29.07 23.05 29.07
CA ARG A 32 -28.45 23.80 27.97
C ARG A 32 -26.92 23.86 28.10
N TRP A 33 -26.42 24.13 29.31
CA TRP A 33 -24.98 24.15 29.55
C TRP A 33 -24.36 22.78 29.35
N TYR A 34 -24.97 21.71 29.88
CA TYR A 34 -24.52 20.33 29.70
C TYR A 34 -24.46 19.93 28.21
N VAL A 35 -25.51 20.22 27.43
CA VAL A 35 -25.53 19.92 25.98
C VAL A 35 -24.48 20.72 25.22
N LEU A 36 -24.28 22.00 25.55
CA LEU A 36 -23.29 22.85 24.90
C LEU A 36 -21.86 22.39 25.22
N VAL A 37 -21.57 22.11 26.50
CA VAL A 37 -20.26 21.59 26.93
C VAL A 37 -20.00 20.22 26.32
N GLY A 38 -20.98 19.32 26.33
CA GLY A 38 -20.88 18.01 25.70
C GLY A 38 -20.60 18.11 24.19
N GLY A 39 -21.33 18.98 23.47
CA GLY A 39 -21.11 19.21 22.04
C GLY A 39 -19.73 19.79 21.73
N LEU A 40 -19.28 20.79 22.50
CA LEU A 40 -17.93 21.35 22.38
C LEU A 40 -16.85 20.33 22.70
N ALA A 41 -17.05 19.48 23.72
CA ALA A 41 -16.11 18.42 24.09
C ALA A 41 -15.96 17.37 22.98
N VAL A 42 -17.07 16.96 22.34
CA VAL A 42 -17.03 16.04 21.18
C VAL A 42 -16.27 16.67 20.01
N LEU A 43 -16.54 17.93 19.70
CA LEU A 43 -15.84 18.64 18.62
C LEU A 43 -14.34 18.79 18.93
N ALA A 44 -13.99 19.12 20.17
CA ALA A 44 -12.61 19.18 20.63
C ALA A 44 -11.92 17.81 20.53
N ALA A 45 -12.60 16.72 20.91
CA ALA A 45 -12.07 15.36 20.80
C ALA A 45 -11.82 14.94 19.35
N ILE A 46 -12.78 15.17 18.43
CA ILE A 46 -12.61 14.87 16.99
C ILE A 46 -11.45 15.69 16.41
N THR A 47 -11.37 16.97 16.78
CA THR A 47 -10.28 17.86 16.33
C THR A 47 -8.93 17.38 16.87
N LEU A 48 -8.87 16.96 18.13
CA LEU A 48 -7.66 16.40 18.74
C LEU A 48 -7.24 15.09 18.05
N ILE A 49 -8.18 14.20 17.75
CA ILE A 49 -7.91 12.98 16.99
C ILE A 49 -7.32 13.33 15.62
N PHE A 50 -7.89 14.30 14.91
CA PHE A 50 -7.36 14.76 13.63
C PHE A 50 -5.90 15.25 13.74
N PHE A 51 -5.61 16.13 14.71
CA PHE A 51 -4.25 16.62 14.93
C PHE A 51 -3.29 15.52 15.38
N PHE A 52 -3.75 14.58 16.19
CA PHE A 52 -2.96 13.42 16.61
C PHE A 52 -2.59 12.52 15.42
N LEU A 53 -3.57 12.16 14.58
CA LEU A 53 -3.33 11.39 13.36
C LEU A 53 -2.35 12.14 12.44
N ALA A 54 -2.55 13.45 12.23
CA ALA A 54 -1.65 14.28 11.43
C ALA A 54 -0.23 14.30 12.01
N TYR A 55 -0.07 14.46 13.33
CA TYR A 55 1.23 14.44 14.00
C TYR A 55 1.99 13.13 13.80
N VAL A 56 1.31 11.98 13.89
CA VAL A 56 1.92 10.66 13.66
C VAL A 56 2.33 10.49 12.18
N VAL A 57 1.61 11.10 11.25
CA VAL A 57 1.82 10.95 9.81
C VAL A 57 2.90 11.88 9.26
N VAL A 58 3.02 13.12 9.75
CA VAL A 58 3.96 14.14 9.23
C VAL A 58 5.40 13.63 9.03
N PRO A 59 5.99 12.83 9.95
CA PRO A 59 7.35 12.31 9.77
C PRO A 59 7.57 11.46 8.51
N LEU A 60 6.52 10.85 7.93
CA LEU A 60 6.64 10.08 6.68
C LEU A 60 7.13 10.92 5.50
N PHE A 61 6.82 12.22 5.52
CA PHE A 61 7.11 13.12 4.40
C PHE A 61 8.38 13.95 4.61
N LYS A 62 9.06 13.79 5.75
CA LYS A 62 10.35 14.44 5.99
C LYS A 62 11.45 13.81 5.12
N GLY A 63 12.45 14.61 4.74
CA GLY A 63 13.64 14.14 4.05
C GLY A 63 14.59 13.42 4.99
N ALA A 64 15.80 13.13 4.50
CA ALA A 64 16.89 12.67 5.36
C ALA A 64 17.59 13.88 5.98
N ASP A 65 18.18 13.69 7.17
CA ASP A 65 19.05 14.67 7.82
C ASP A 65 20.48 14.14 7.82
N LEU A 66 21.46 14.99 7.49
CA LEU A 66 22.88 14.65 7.48
C LEU A 66 23.64 15.58 8.41
N THR A 67 24.47 15.02 9.28
CA THR A 67 25.36 15.81 10.13
C THR A 67 26.82 15.51 9.79
N VAL A 68 27.53 16.55 9.37
CA VAL A 68 28.96 16.52 9.05
C VAL A 68 29.77 16.63 10.34
N GLU A 69 30.58 15.61 10.66
CA GLU A 69 31.45 15.61 11.84
C GLU A 69 32.81 16.28 11.55
N ALA A 70 33.70 16.38 12.53
CA ALA A 70 35.05 16.91 12.28
C ALA A 70 35.87 15.92 11.41
N PRO A 71 36.66 16.41 10.44
CA PRO A 71 37.51 15.55 9.61
C PRO A 71 38.62 14.90 10.44
N LEU A 72 38.93 13.65 10.11
CA LEU A 72 40.00 12.86 10.72
C LEU A 72 41.20 12.81 9.78
N HIS A 73 42.41 12.96 10.34
CA HIS A 73 43.67 12.94 9.61
C HIS A 73 44.58 11.83 10.13
N PRO A 74 44.27 10.55 9.86
CA PRO A 74 45.12 9.48 10.34
C PRO A 74 46.47 9.44 9.61
N ALA A 75 47.54 9.19 10.36
CA ALA A 75 48.91 9.19 9.84
C ALA A 75 49.10 8.19 8.69
N TRP A 76 48.45 7.02 8.76
CA TRP A 76 48.54 5.99 7.74
C TRP A 76 47.98 6.41 6.38
N LEU A 77 47.07 7.41 6.32
CA LEU A 77 46.37 7.77 5.08
C LEU A 77 47.31 8.33 4.00
N GLN A 78 48.39 9.01 4.42
CA GLN A 78 49.40 9.55 3.50
C GLN A 78 50.20 8.46 2.79
N GLU A 79 50.34 7.29 3.42
CA GLU A 79 51.11 6.14 2.90
C GLU A 79 50.21 5.04 2.31
N ALA A 80 48.89 5.21 2.37
CA ALA A 80 47.94 4.13 2.11
C ALA A 80 47.69 3.84 0.61
N GLY A 81 48.28 4.61 -0.31
CA GLY A 81 48.06 4.48 -1.75
C GLY A 81 46.62 4.76 -2.19
N LYS A 82 46.24 4.39 -3.42
CA LYS A 82 44.87 4.59 -3.91
C LYS A 82 43.88 3.60 -3.28
N PRO A 83 42.70 4.04 -2.78
CA PRO A 83 41.68 3.15 -2.25
C PRO A 83 40.94 2.42 -3.38
N LEU A 84 40.83 1.08 -3.27
CA LEU A 84 40.06 0.23 -4.19
C LEU A 84 38.79 -0.34 -3.56
N VAL A 85 38.82 -0.65 -2.26
CA VAL A 85 37.66 -1.13 -1.52
C VAL A 85 37.58 -0.37 -0.22
N TYR A 86 36.40 0.18 0.07
CA TYR A 86 36.12 0.88 1.32
C TYR A 86 34.82 0.36 1.93
N ALA A 87 34.84 0.02 3.21
CA ALA A 87 33.71 -0.57 3.92
C ALA A 87 33.70 -0.15 5.40
N LEU A 88 32.50 -0.09 5.98
CA LEU A 88 32.27 0.15 7.41
C LEU A 88 31.60 -1.07 8.03
N GLU A 89 31.89 -1.31 9.31
CA GLU A 89 31.25 -2.33 10.13
C GLU A 89 29.84 -1.87 10.56
N GLU A 90 28.93 -2.83 10.83
CA GLU A 90 27.51 -2.56 11.10
C GLU A 90 27.26 -1.63 12.31
N GLN A 91 28.05 -1.72 13.38
CA GLN A 91 27.95 -0.86 14.56
C GLN A 91 28.80 0.41 14.45
N ASN A 92 29.45 0.65 13.31
CA ASN A 92 30.27 1.83 13.04
C ASN A 92 31.51 1.95 13.94
N GLU A 93 32.01 0.86 14.53
CA GLU A 93 33.21 0.90 15.38
C GLU A 93 34.51 0.75 14.55
N ALA A 94 34.46 -0.01 13.44
CA ALA A 94 35.61 -0.30 12.58
C ALA A 94 35.30 -0.03 11.10
N GLY A 95 36.33 0.34 10.34
CA GLY A 95 36.31 0.41 8.89
C GLY A 95 37.40 -0.45 8.27
N MET A 96 37.24 -0.80 7.00
CA MET A 96 38.21 -1.53 6.20
C MET A 96 38.51 -0.78 4.92
N ARG A 97 39.79 -0.65 4.59
CA ARG A 97 40.30 -0.05 3.36
C ARG A 97 41.28 -1.01 2.69
N VAL A 98 41.10 -1.27 1.41
CA VAL A 98 42.04 -2.07 0.60
C VAL A 98 42.68 -1.17 -0.46
N SER A 99 44.01 -1.19 -0.52
CA SER A 99 44.77 -0.40 -1.49
C SER A 99 45.16 -1.21 -2.74
N GLU A 100 45.61 -0.51 -3.78
CA GLU A 100 46.15 -1.12 -5.01
C GLU A 100 47.39 -2.00 -4.79
N GLN A 101 48.11 -1.78 -3.68
CA GLN A 101 49.25 -2.59 -3.26
C GLN A 101 48.83 -3.93 -2.62
N GLY A 102 47.52 -4.21 -2.49
CA GLY A 102 47.06 -5.46 -1.89
C GLY A 102 47.12 -5.50 -0.37
N THR A 103 47.16 -4.34 0.28
CA THR A 103 47.12 -4.26 1.75
C THR A 103 45.70 -3.97 2.19
N ALA A 104 45.16 -4.81 3.09
CA ALA A 104 43.91 -4.56 3.78
C ALA A 104 44.20 -3.94 5.16
N LEU A 105 43.78 -2.70 5.34
CA LEU A 105 43.93 -1.92 6.56
C LEU A 105 42.58 -1.81 7.26
N PHE A 106 42.56 -2.17 8.54
CA PHE A 106 41.43 -1.93 9.43
C PHE A 106 41.74 -0.77 10.35
N PHE A 107 40.77 0.12 10.54
CA PHE A 107 40.92 1.32 11.37
C PHE A 107 39.66 1.55 12.20
N ASN A 108 39.79 2.30 13.29
CA ASN A 108 38.67 2.70 14.13
C ASN A 108 37.86 3.80 13.43
N ALA A 109 36.56 3.60 13.25
CA ALA A 109 35.71 4.51 12.49
C ALA A 109 35.34 5.82 13.24
N HIS A 110 35.69 5.94 14.53
CA HIS A 110 35.53 7.17 15.31
C HIS A 110 36.82 7.97 15.42
N THR A 111 37.96 7.30 15.67
CA THR A 111 39.25 7.98 15.89
C THR A 111 40.14 8.02 14.65
N GLY A 112 39.91 7.14 13.67
CA GLY A 112 40.78 6.95 12.52
C GLY A 112 42.04 6.13 12.81
N GLU A 113 42.27 5.70 14.05
CA GLU A 113 43.46 4.95 14.45
C GLU A 113 43.52 3.57 13.76
N GLU A 114 44.73 3.14 13.41
CA GLU A 114 44.96 1.81 12.81
C GLU A 114 44.70 0.72 13.86
N LEU A 115 43.85 -0.25 13.50
CA LEU A 115 43.56 -1.43 14.33
C LEU A 115 44.42 -2.62 13.94
N SER A 116 44.48 -2.91 12.64
CA SER A 116 45.30 -4.00 12.10
C SER A 116 45.56 -3.81 10.62
N ARG A 117 46.64 -4.42 10.14
CA ARG A 117 47.05 -4.39 8.73
C ARG A 117 47.39 -5.81 8.30
N THR A 118 46.83 -6.24 7.18
CA THR A 118 47.06 -7.58 6.64
C THR A 118 47.42 -7.49 5.16
N ALA A 119 48.57 -8.05 4.79
CA ALA A 119 48.93 -8.24 3.40
C ALA A 119 48.09 -9.38 2.80
N LEU A 120 47.39 -9.09 1.71
CA LEU A 120 46.64 -10.11 0.99
C LEU A 120 47.61 -11.04 0.23
N PRO A 121 47.28 -12.32 0.04
CA PRO A 121 48.13 -13.32 -0.61
C PRO A 121 48.19 -13.09 -2.13
N ILE A 122 48.84 -11.99 -2.53
CA ILE A 122 49.06 -11.60 -3.92
C ILE A 122 50.48 -12.01 -4.32
N PRO A 123 50.68 -12.62 -5.49
CA PRO A 123 52.02 -13.00 -5.94
C PRO A 123 52.98 -11.81 -6.08
N ALA A 124 54.27 -12.04 -5.86
CA ALA A 124 55.28 -10.99 -5.97
C ALA A 124 55.31 -10.38 -7.39
N GLY A 125 55.35 -9.05 -7.49
CA GLY A 125 55.34 -8.32 -8.75
C GLY A 125 53.95 -8.14 -9.39
N VAL A 126 52.88 -8.64 -8.75
CA VAL A 126 51.51 -8.51 -9.22
C VAL A 126 50.79 -7.42 -8.42
N THR A 127 50.17 -6.47 -9.12
CA THR A 127 49.34 -5.41 -8.52
C THR A 127 47.85 -5.68 -8.69
N VAL A 128 47.03 -5.05 -7.84
CA VAL A 128 45.56 -5.09 -7.94
C VAL A 128 45.10 -4.04 -8.95
N THR A 129 44.35 -4.48 -9.96
CA THR A 129 43.89 -3.62 -11.07
C THR A 129 42.40 -3.30 -10.98
N ALA A 130 41.60 -4.17 -10.37
CA ALA A 130 40.15 -4.00 -10.23
C ALA A 130 39.63 -4.57 -8.92
N SER A 131 38.46 -4.09 -8.49
CA SER A 131 37.75 -4.63 -7.32
C SER A 131 36.25 -4.68 -7.58
N ALA A 132 35.57 -5.62 -6.94
CA ALA A 132 34.12 -5.65 -6.84
C ALA A 132 33.69 -6.29 -5.53
N LYS A 133 32.50 -5.92 -5.09
CA LYS A 133 31.78 -6.60 -4.02
C LYS A 133 30.75 -7.52 -4.65
N ASP A 134 30.33 -8.55 -3.92
CA ASP A 134 29.14 -9.33 -4.28
C ASP A 134 27.88 -8.45 -4.08
N GLN A 135 26.75 -9.05 -3.76
CA GLN A 135 25.50 -8.35 -3.49
C GLN A 135 25.65 -7.34 -2.34
N PRO A 136 24.92 -6.22 -2.40
CA PRO A 136 24.81 -5.31 -1.25
C PRO A 136 24.42 -6.06 0.03
N GLY A 137 25.28 -5.99 1.05
CA GLY A 137 25.09 -6.74 2.30
C GLY A 137 26.01 -7.94 2.47
N ALA A 138 26.53 -8.49 1.37
CA ALA A 138 27.48 -9.59 1.42
C ALA A 138 28.89 -9.06 1.74
N PRO A 139 29.60 -9.63 2.74
CA PRO A 139 30.96 -9.23 3.08
C PRO A 139 32.03 -9.80 2.13
N LEU A 140 31.62 -10.32 0.97
CA LEU A 140 32.46 -11.00 -0.01
C LEU A 140 32.99 -10.00 -1.04
N VAL A 141 34.29 -10.04 -1.29
CA VAL A 141 35.01 -9.12 -2.16
C VAL A 141 35.88 -9.91 -3.12
N VAL A 142 35.96 -9.46 -4.36
CA VAL A 142 36.90 -9.95 -5.37
C VAL A 142 37.86 -8.85 -5.78
N LEU A 143 39.14 -9.20 -5.89
CA LEU A 143 40.19 -8.35 -6.44
C LEU A 143 40.70 -8.96 -7.76
N GLY A 144 40.68 -8.18 -8.83
CA GLY A 144 41.30 -8.53 -10.10
C GLY A 144 42.77 -8.15 -10.09
N LEU A 145 43.62 -9.04 -10.59
CA LEU A 145 45.06 -8.89 -10.59
C LEU A 145 45.62 -8.65 -12.01
N SER A 146 46.80 -8.03 -12.07
CA SER A 146 47.52 -7.73 -13.31
C SER A 146 47.99 -8.96 -14.10
N ASN A 147 47.97 -10.15 -13.50
CA ASN A 147 48.36 -11.42 -14.12
C ASN A 147 47.18 -12.30 -14.55
N GLY A 148 45.96 -11.75 -14.65
CA GLY A 148 44.77 -12.49 -15.09
C GLY A 148 44.10 -13.36 -14.01
N ALA A 149 44.58 -13.32 -12.77
CA ALA A 149 43.97 -14.02 -11.64
C ALA A 149 43.07 -13.11 -10.79
N ALA A 150 42.16 -13.70 -10.03
CA ALA A 150 41.27 -13.02 -9.11
C ALA A 150 41.38 -13.61 -7.70
N LEU A 151 41.55 -12.74 -6.70
CA LEU A 151 41.57 -13.12 -5.29
C LEU A 151 40.21 -12.83 -4.66
N VAL A 152 39.59 -13.87 -4.08
CA VAL A 152 38.31 -13.76 -3.37
C VAL A 152 38.56 -13.83 -1.88
N PHE A 153 38.08 -12.84 -1.13
CA PHE A 153 38.15 -12.84 0.33
C PHE A 153 36.87 -12.30 0.95
N ARG A 154 36.66 -12.63 2.21
CA ARG A 154 35.55 -12.16 3.03
C ARG A 154 36.10 -11.40 4.21
N HIS A 155 35.56 -10.23 4.49
CA HIS A 155 35.88 -9.52 5.73
C HIS A 155 34.88 -9.89 6.83
N THR A 156 35.35 -10.15 8.04
CA THR A 156 34.52 -10.54 9.19
C THR A 156 34.88 -9.70 10.40
N TYR A 157 33.92 -9.54 11.31
CA TYR A 157 34.08 -8.74 12.52
C TYR A 157 33.62 -9.59 13.70
N ARG A 158 34.58 -10.17 14.44
CA ARG A 158 34.29 -11.07 15.56
C ARG A 158 34.07 -10.24 16.82
N VAL A 159 32.88 -10.35 17.41
CA VAL A 159 32.57 -9.69 18.69
C VAL A 159 33.03 -10.59 19.83
N THR A 160 33.93 -10.09 20.66
CA THR A 160 34.43 -10.76 21.86
C THR A 160 34.21 -9.89 23.10
N TYR A 161 34.26 -10.48 24.30
CA TYR A 161 34.08 -9.77 25.57
C TYR A 161 35.28 -9.94 26.52
N PRO A 162 36.52 -9.60 26.11
CA PRO A 162 37.67 -9.70 27.00
C PRO A 162 37.46 -8.80 28.23
N GLY A 163 37.49 -9.39 29.43
CA GLY A 163 37.27 -8.67 30.68
C GLY A 163 35.88 -8.04 30.83
N GLY A 164 34.87 -8.50 30.08
CA GLY A 164 33.50 -7.99 30.13
C GLY A 164 33.21 -6.80 29.20
N ASN A 165 34.22 -6.27 28.50
CA ASN A 165 34.05 -5.17 27.55
C ASN A 165 33.88 -5.70 26.12
N LYS A 166 32.84 -5.23 25.40
CA LYS A 166 32.64 -5.58 23.99
C LYS A 166 33.84 -5.08 23.16
N THR A 167 34.48 -5.97 22.42
CA THR A 167 35.59 -5.66 21.50
C THR A 167 35.33 -6.31 20.15
N ILE A 168 35.40 -5.53 19.07
CA ILE A 168 35.25 -6.02 17.70
C ILE A 168 36.63 -6.27 17.11
N THR A 169 36.94 -7.51 16.77
CA THR A 169 38.19 -7.89 16.12
C THR A 169 37.94 -8.15 14.63
N PRO A 170 38.44 -7.29 13.73
CA PRO A 170 38.34 -7.52 12.30
C PRO A 170 39.25 -8.67 11.87
N ALA A 171 38.81 -9.46 10.89
CA ALA A 171 39.59 -10.54 10.29
C ALA A 171 39.23 -10.73 8.81
N ILE A 172 40.15 -11.34 8.06
CA ILE A 172 39.96 -11.71 6.66
C ILE A 172 39.92 -13.23 6.57
N GLU A 173 38.90 -13.75 5.90
CA GLU A 173 38.70 -15.17 5.64
C GLU A 173 38.71 -15.44 4.13
N TYR A 174 39.16 -16.63 3.74
CA TYR A 174 39.29 -17.03 2.34
C TYR A 174 38.36 -18.23 2.06
N PRO A 175 37.04 -18.00 1.88
CA PRO A 175 36.05 -19.09 1.78
C PRO A 175 36.24 -20.01 0.56
N TYR A 176 37.00 -19.55 -0.43
CA TYR A 176 37.33 -20.29 -1.66
C TYR A 176 38.83 -20.59 -1.78
N GLY A 177 39.57 -20.53 -0.67
CA GLY A 177 41.02 -20.70 -0.65
C GLY A 177 41.78 -19.38 -0.77
N ASN A 178 43.03 -19.37 -0.29
CA ASN A 178 43.92 -18.21 -0.27
C ASN A 178 44.73 -18.04 -1.57
N THR A 179 44.61 -18.98 -2.51
CA THR A 179 45.27 -18.93 -3.81
C THR A 179 44.40 -18.18 -4.83
N PRO A 180 44.94 -17.18 -5.54
CA PRO A 180 44.20 -16.50 -6.59
C PRO A 180 43.72 -17.45 -7.69
N ILE A 181 42.47 -17.28 -8.12
CA ILE A 181 41.80 -18.10 -9.13
C ILE A 181 42.08 -17.53 -10.52
N VAL A 182 42.58 -18.32 -11.46
CA VAL A 182 42.93 -17.85 -12.81
C VAL A 182 41.67 -17.63 -13.66
N LEU A 183 41.35 -16.38 -13.98
CA LEU A 183 40.23 -16.02 -14.87
C LEU A 183 40.68 -15.96 -16.33
N ASP A 184 41.79 -15.27 -16.62
CA ASP A 184 42.39 -15.23 -17.96
C ASP A 184 43.67 -16.11 -18.03
N PRO A 185 43.63 -17.26 -18.71
CA PRO A 185 44.79 -18.13 -18.91
C PRO A 185 45.92 -17.47 -19.70
N GLN A 186 45.63 -16.41 -20.46
CA GLN A 186 46.64 -15.65 -21.20
C GLN A 186 47.43 -14.68 -20.31
N GLY A 187 47.02 -14.53 -19.04
CA GLY A 187 47.73 -13.72 -18.05
C GLY A 187 47.61 -12.21 -18.26
N ARG A 188 46.59 -11.73 -19.00
CA ARG A 188 46.36 -10.28 -19.17
C ARG A 188 45.72 -9.68 -17.93
N ALA A 189 45.99 -8.41 -17.68
CA ALA A 189 45.45 -7.69 -16.53
C ALA A 189 43.92 -7.61 -16.55
N LEU A 190 43.28 -7.93 -15.42
CA LEU A 190 41.83 -7.81 -15.28
C LEU A 190 41.43 -6.35 -15.03
N GLU A 191 40.75 -5.73 -15.98
CA GLU A 191 40.37 -4.30 -15.89
C GLU A 191 39.10 -4.07 -15.08
N ARG A 192 38.15 -5.00 -15.16
CA ARG A 192 36.93 -5.05 -14.34
C ARG A 192 36.68 -6.46 -13.87
N VAL A 193 36.15 -6.60 -12.67
CA VAL A 193 35.75 -7.87 -12.08
C VAL A 193 34.35 -7.78 -11.50
N SER A 194 33.69 -8.92 -11.37
CA SER A 194 32.42 -9.08 -10.68
C SER A 194 32.36 -10.46 -10.05
N ILE A 195 31.61 -10.56 -8.97
CA ILE A 195 31.45 -11.78 -8.19
C ILE A 195 29.99 -11.92 -7.80
N ASN A 196 29.47 -13.14 -7.90
CA ASN A 196 28.24 -13.50 -7.23
C ASN A 196 28.34 -14.89 -6.61
N ALA A 197 28.12 -14.98 -5.30
CA ALA A 197 28.02 -16.26 -4.60
C ALA A 197 26.55 -16.62 -4.34
N SER A 198 26.23 -17.89 -4.54
CA SER A 198 24.99 -18.56 -4.10
C SER A 198 25.35 -19.72 -3.17
N ASP A 199 24.36 -20.37 -2.56
CA ASP A 199 24.60 -21.53 -1.68
C ASP A 199 25.27 -22.71 -2.41
N ALA A 200 25.04 -22.85 -3.72
CA ALA A 200 25.53 -23.97 -4.52
C ALA A 200 26.72 -23.63 -5.44
N SER A 201 26.87 -22.36 -5.83
CA SER A 201 27.91 -21.98 -6.80
C SER A 201 28.35 -20.52 -6.70
N LEU A 202 29.58 -20.27 -7.13
CA LEU A 202 30.22 -18.98 -7.23
C LEU A 202 30.47 -18.66 -8.72
N ILE A 203 30.03 -17.49 -9.18
CA ILE A 203 30.39 -16.98 -10.51
C ILE A 203 31.35 -15.82 -10.36
N LEU A 204 32.45 -15.88 -11.08
CA LEU A 204 33.44 -14.83 -11.24
C LEU A 204 33.44 -14.38 -12.69
N ALA A 205 33.35 -13.08 -12.91
CA ALA A 205 33.48 -12.49 -14.24
C ALA A 205 34.60 -11.45 -14.24
N GLY A 206 35.42 -11.45 -15.28
CA GLY A 206 36.50 -10.49 -15.48
C GLY A 206 36.53 -9.99 -16.92
N SER A 207 36.99 -8.77 -17.14
CA SER A 207 37.25 -8.23 -18.48
C SER A 207 38.74 -7.98 -18.70
N THR A 208 39.19 -8.28 -19.91
CA THR A 208 40.54 -7.99 -20.42
C THR A 208 40.35 -7.26 -21.75
N GLY A 209 40.30 -5.92 -21.73
CA GLY A 209 39.86 -5.11 -22.86
C GLY A 209 38.38 -5.34 -23.24
N ASP A 210 38.17 -5.96 -24.40
CA ASP A 210 36.85 -6.29 -24.98
C ASP A 210 36.44 -7.76 -24.78
N GLN A 211 37.31 -8.58 -24.19
CA GLN A 211 37.02 -9.98 -23.90
C GLN A 211 36.50 -10.15 -22.47
N LEU A 212 35.42 -10.91 -22.33
CA LEU A 212 34.86 -11.33 -21.04
C LEU A 212 35.32 -12.76 -20.72
N ASN A 213 35.81 -12.95 -19.51
CA ASN A 213 36.17 -14.25 -18.95
C ASN A 213 35.23 -14.54 -17.79
N VAL A 214 34.38 -15.56 -17.93
CA VAL A 214 33.42 -15.96 -16.90
C VAL A 214 33.73 -17.38 -16.44
N LEU A 215 33.84 -17.55 -15.13
CA LEU A 215 34.14 -18.82 -14.47
C LEU A 215 33.06 -19.11 -13.43
N GLN A 216 32.48 -20.30 -13.51
CA GLN A 216 31.58 -20.84 -12.50
C GLN A 216 32.31 -21.91 -11.70
N LEU A 217 32.26 -21.78 -10.38
CA LEU A 217 32.74 -22.76 -9.41
C LEU A 217 31.52 -23.38 -8.71
N THR A 218 31.29 -24.67 -8.92
CA THR A 218 30.21 -25.40 -8.26
C THR A 218 30.79 -26.22 -7.13
N ARG A 219 30.13 -26.19 -5.97
CA ARG A 219 30.52 -26.98 -4.81
C ARG A 219 29.57 -28.18 -4.68
N GLU A 220 30.07 -29.37 -4.92
CA GLU A 220 29.32 -30.62 -4.73
C GLU A 220 29.82 -31.33 -3.47
N GLU A 221 28.94 -31.47 -2.48
CA GLU A 221 29.19 -32.29 -1.29
C GLU A 221 28.62 -33.69 -1.51
N SER A 222 29.48 -34.70 -1.43
CA SER A 222 29.09 -36.10 -1.56
C SER A 222 28.18 -36.51 -0.40
N MET A 223 26.93 -36.87 -0.69
CA MET A 223 25.95 -37.31 0.32
C MET A 223 26.37 -38.61 1.04
N MET A 224 27.30 -39.39 0.47
CA MET A 224 27.79 -40.64 1.05
C MET A 224 29.08 -40.47 1.85
N THR A 225 29.98 -39.55 1.44
CA THR A 225 31.32 -39.41 2.04
C THR A 225 31.54 -38.08 2.76
N GLY A 226 30.66 -37.09 2.56
CA GLY A 226 30.86 -35.71 3.05
C GLY A 226 32.02 -34.98 2.35
N GLU A 227 32.65 -35.58 1.33
CA GLU A 227 33.73 -34.94 0.58
C GLU A 227 33.17 -33.85 -0.33
N VAL A 228 33.75 -32.66 -0.22
CA VAL A 228 33.40 -31.50 -1.02
C VAL A 228 34.33 -31.45 -2.24
N THR A 229 33.78 -31.65 -3.43
CA THR A 229 34.46 -31.45 -4.70
C THR A 229 34.10 -30.09 -5.28
N ASN A 230 35.08 -29.37 -5.82
CA ASN A 230 34.85 -28.09 -6.50
C ASN A 230 35.03 -28.31 -8.00
N GLU A 231 33.94 -28.23 -8.77
CA GLU A 231 34.00 -28.27 -10.23
C GLU A 231 34.19 -26.84 -10.77
N GLN A 232 35.13 -26.66 -11.71
CA GLN A 232 35.36 -25.38 -12.38
C GLN A 232 34.91 -25.47 -13.83
N LYS A 233 33.99 -24.57 -14.22
CA LYS A 233 33.44 -24.50 -15.56
C LYS A 233 33.57 -23.10 -16.14
N ARG A 234 34.17 -22.99 -17.32
CA ARG A 234 34.28 -21.73 -18.05
C ARG A 234 33.03 -21.51 -18.89
N ILE A 235 32.45 -20.31 -18.80
CA ILE A 235 31.31 -19.90 -19.61
C ILE A 235 31.84 -19.01 -20.72
N GLU A 236 31.76 -19.49 -21.96
CA GLU A 236 32.11 -18.72 -23.13
C GLU A 236 30.94 -17.81 -23.52
N LEU A 237 31.21 -16.51 -23.59
CA LEU A 237 30.26 -15.48 -24.01
C LEU A 237 30.77 -14.80 -25.28
N PRO A 238 29.88 -14.24 -26.13
CA PRO A 238 30.28 -13.45 -27.29
C PRO A 238 31.26 -12.32 -26.93
N GLN A 239 32.17 -11.97 -27.85
CA GLN A 239 33.10 -10.85 -27.66
C GLN A 239 32.41 -9.49 -27.66
N MET A 240 32.99 -8.52 -26.95
CA MET A 240 32.45 -7.16 -26.89
C MET A 240 33.02 -6.33 -28.04
N ASN A 241 32.30 -5.27 -28.40
CA ASN A 241 32.75 -4.34 -29.44
C ASN A 241 33.34 -3.05 -28.85
N GLN A 242 33.29 -2.91 -27.52
CA GLN A 242 33.64 -1.68 -26.80
C GLN A 242 34.25 -2.05 -25.44
N ALA A 243 35.09 -1.16 -24.90
CA ALA A 243 35.73 -1.34 -23.60
C ALA A 243 34.70 -1.44 -22.46
N VAL A 244 34.95 -2.37 -21.54
CA VAL A 244 34.07 -2.66 -20.40
C VAL A 244 34.29 -1.66 -19.26
N LYS A 245 33.22 -1.05 -18.77
CA LYS A 245 33.23 -0.12 -17.63
C LYS A 245 32.77 -0.76 -16.33
N ALA A 246 31.81 -1.66 -16.37
CA ALA A 246 31.33 -2.39 -15.20
C ALA A 246 30.70 -3.73 -15.60
N ILE A 247 30.74 -4.69 -14.68
CA ILE A 247 30.15 -6.01 -14.84
C ILE A 247 29.32 -6.30 -13.59
N PHE A 248 28.07 -6.73 -13.78
CA PHE A 248 27.17 -7.14 -12.70
C PHE A 248 26.56 -8.49 -13.01
N ILE A 249 26.37 -9.30 -11.97
CA ILE A 249 25.77 -10.63 -12.06
C ILE A 249 24.51 -10.59 -11.19
N ASP A 250 23.38 -11.05 -11.71
CA ASP A 250 22.17 -11.10 -10.90
C ASP A 250 22.26 -12.22 -9.84
N PRO A 251 21.52 -12.11 -8.71
CA PRO A 251 21.53 -13.10 -7.64
C PRO A 251 21.10 -14.50 -8.06
N ARG A 252 20.26 -14.58 -9.11
CA ARG A 252 19.77 -15.85 -9.63
C ARG A 252 20.74 -16.48 -10.64
N GLN A 253 21.86 -15.81 -10.92
CA GLN A 253 22.89 -16.23 -11.87
C GLN A 253 22.32 -16.54 -13.27
N GLN A 254 21.27 -15.83 -13.66
CA GLN A 254 20.63 -15.91 -14.97
C GLN A 254 21.18 -14.87 -15.93
N TRP A 255 21.50 -13.68 -15.43
CA TRP A 255 21.84 -12.50 -16.22
C TRP A 255 23.20 -11.94 -15.83
N LEU A 256 24.01 -11.65 -16.84
CA LEU A 256 25.25 -10.89 -16.71
C LEU A 256 25.12 -9.57 -17.48
N TYR A 257 25.22 -8.47 -16.75
CA TYR A 257 25.10 -7.11 -17.28
C TYR A 257 26.49 -6.50 -17.46
N VAL A 258 26.77 -6.01 -18.66
CA VAL A 258 28.06 -5.42 -19.02
C VAL A 258 27.82 -4.00 -19.49
N ILE A 259 28.24 -3.03 -18.67
CA ILE A 259 28.19 -1.63 -19.06
C ILE A 259 29.45 -1.34 -19.87
N ASN A 260 29.29 -0.90 -21.13
CA ASN A 260 30.41 -0.70 -22.04
C ASN A 260 30.31 0.60 -22.85
N GLY A 261 31.47 1.02 -23.36
CA GLY A 261 31.69 2.27 -24.09
C GLY A 261 31.05 3.51 -23.46
N ARG A 262 30.35 4.35 -24.23
CA ARG A 262 29.85 5.65 -23.72
C ARG A 262 28.59 5.52 -22.88
N ALA A 263 27.54 4.89 -23.41
CA ALA A 263 26.25 4.76 -22.74
C ALA A 263 25.47 3.54 -23.20
N GLN A 264 26.08 2.36 -23.07
CA GLN A 264 25.51 1.11 -23.54
C GLN A 264 25.60 0.01 -22.46
N ALA A 265 24.61 -0.87 -22.43
CA ALA A 265 24.60 -2.11 -21.66
C ALA A 265 24.37 -3.30 -22.58
N ASP A 266 25.29 -4.27 -22.55
CA ASP A 266 25.11 -5.58 -23.18
C ASP A 266 24.68 -6.58 -22.09
N VAL A 267 23.60 -7.32 -22.34
CA VAL A 267 23.03 -8.29 -21.39
C VAL A 267 23.15 -9.70 -21.94
N PHE A 268 23.70 -10.60 -21.13
CA PHE A 268 23.92 -12.01 -21.49
C PHE A 268 23.09 -12.94 -20.61
N SER A 269 22.48 -13.95 -21.24
CA SER A 269 21.92 -15.10 -20.52
C SER A 269 23.06 -16.04 -20.16
N LEU A 270 23.32 -16.22 -18.87
CA LEU A 270 24.30 -17.20 -18.38
C LEU A 270 23.80 -18.64 -18.55
N ARG A 271 22.46 -18.81 -18.59
CA ARG A 271 21.82 -20.11 -18.86
C ARG A 271 22.00 -20.54 -20.30
N ASP A 272 21.67 -19.66 -21.24
CA ASP A 272 21.66 -19.96 -22.68
C ASP A 272 23.01 -19.66 -23.35
N ARG A 273 23.91 -18.99 -22.63
CA ARG A 273 25.25 -18.57 -23.09
C ARG A 273 25.18 -17.70 -24.35
N SER A 274 24.14 -16.87 -24.43
CA SER A 274 23.84 -16.02 -25.57
C SER A 274 23.62 -14.58 -25.13
N MET A 275 23.78 -13.64 -26.06
CA MET A 275 23.42 -12.24 -25.84
C MET A 275 21.90 -12.10 -25.93
N ASN A 276 21.28 -11.59 -24.87
CA ASN A 276 19.85 -11.26 -24.85
C ASN A 276 19.58 -9.98 -25.64
N GLY A 277 20.41 -8.96 -25.45
CA GLY A 277 20.25 -7.69 -26.14
C GLY A 277 21.29 -6.65 -25.79
N ARG A 278 21.30 -5.59 -26.60
CA ARG A 278 22.15 -4.41 -26.47
C ARG A 278 21.26 -3.20 -26.27
N TYR A 279 21.43 -2.54 -25.12
CA TYR A 279 20.52 -1.49 -24.64
C TYR A 279 21.26 -0.16 -24.55
N LYS A 280 20.63 0.91 -25.07
CA LYS A 280 21.14 2.27 -24.91
C LYS A 280 20.73 2.80 -23.54
N LEU A 281 21.69 3.26 -22.75
CA LEU A 281 21.48 3.77 -21.39
C LEU A 281 21.20 5.27 -21.35
N SER A 282 21.45 5.99 -22.44
CA SER A 282 21.11 7.40 -22.59
C SER A 282 20.76 7.70 -24.04
N GLU A 283 19.72 8.51 -24.24
CA GLU A 283 19.34 9.03 -25.56
C GLU A 283 20.22 10.21 -25.99
N ASN A 284 20.88 10.88 -25.03
CA ASN A 284 21.70 12.05 -25.29
C ASN A 284 23.11 11.66 -25.76
N ALA A 285 23.48 12.07 -26.97
CA ALA A 285 24.78 11.75 -27.57
C ALA A 285 25.99 12.25 -26.76
N ASP A 286 25.83 13.35 -26.01
CA ASP A 286 26.89 13.96 -25.19
C ASP A 286 26.97 13.38 -23.77
N THR A 287 26.08 12.47 -23.40
CA THR A 287 26.02 11.91 -22.05
C THR A 287 26.84 10.62 -21.99
N GLN A 288 27.72 10.53 -20.98
CA GLN A 288 28.55 9.35 -20.73
C GLN A 288 28.20 8.74 -19.39
N ILE A 289 28.14 7.41 -19.31
CA ILE A 289 28.00 6.68 -18.05
C ILE A 289 29.33 6.69 -17.30
N THR A 290 29.27 7.13 -16.04
CA THR A 290 30.43 7.36 -15.18
C THR A 290 30.43 6.48 -13.94
N ALA A 291 29.25 6.10 -13.43
CA ALA A 291 29.11 5.22 -12.28
C ALA A 291 27.94 4.25 -12.45
N SER A 292 28.00 3.11 -11.77
CA SER A 292 26.91 2.14 -11.73
C SER A 292 26.99 1.27 -10.48
N ALA A 293 25.85 0.84 -9.94
CA ALA A 293 25.77 -0.09 -8.81
C ALA A 293 24.49 -0.93 -8.86
N GLN A 294 24.51 -2.12 -8.24
CA GLN A 294 23.30 -2.89 -7.95
C GLN A 294 22.63 -2.40 -6.67
N LEU A 295 21.30 -2.44 -6.61
CA LEU A 295 20.54 -2.27 -5.36
C LEU A 295 20.47 -3.58 -4.58
N VAL A 296 20.04 -3.50 -3.31
CA VAL A 296 19.78 -4.68 -2.46
C VAL A 296 18.86 -5.67 -3.19
N GLY A 297 19.13 -6.96 -3.05
CA GLY A 297 18.46 -8.03 -3.79
C GLY A 297 18.85 -8.13 -5.27
N GLY A 298 19.82 -7.33 -5.76
CA GLY A 298 20.54 -7.51 -7.03
C GLY A 298 19.72 -7.50 -8.33
N ILE A 299 18.42 -7.21 -8.27
CA ILE A 299 17.50 -7.15 -9.42
C ILE A 299 17.66 -5.83 -10.19
N SER A 300 17.85 -4.72 -9.46
CA SER A 300 17.96 -3.38 -10.03
C SER A 300 19.39 -2.88 -10.14
N LEU A 301 19.68 -2.20 -11.24
CA LEU A 301 20.89 -1.41 -11.48
C LEU A 301 20.57 0.08 -11.41
N ILE A 302 21.38 0.84 -10.70
CA ILE A 302 21.42 2.30 -10.80
C ILE A 302 22.61 2.70 -11.66
N ILE A 303 22.33 3.49 -12.68
CA ILE A 303 23.30 4.00 -13.65
C ILE A 303 23.40 5.51 -13.46
N GLY A 304 24.61 6.01 -13.22
CA GLY A 304 24.92 7.43 -13.08
C GLY A 304 25.69 7.97 -14.28
N ASP A 305 25.39 9.21 -14.67
CA ASP A 305 25.95 9.83 -15.86
C ASP A 305 26.82 11.07 -15.59
N SER A 306 27.45 11.56 -16.66
CA SER A 306 28.36 12.71 -16.66
C SER A 306 27.69 14.06 -16.44
N LYS A 307 26.35 14.11 -16.42
CA LYS A 307 25.54 15.32 -16.22
C LYS A 307 24.77 15.27 -14.89
N GLY A 308 25.11 14.35 -13.99
CA GLY A 308 24.48 14.23 -12.67
C GLY A 308 23.11 13.52 -12.69
N GLY A 309 22.76 12.90 -13.81
CA GLY A 309 21.58 12.05 -13.95
C GLY A 309 21.82 10.66 -13.37
N LEU A 310 20.78 10.10 -12.77
CA LEU A 310 20.74 8.75 -12.21
C LEU A 310 19.51 8.02 -12.76
N ALA A 311 19.65 6.79 -13.22
CA ALA A 311 18.55 6.01 -13.77
C ALA A 311 18.54 4.59 -13.21
N GLN A 312 17.35 4.10 -12.85
CA GLN A 312 17.15 2.72 -12.43
C GLN A 312 16.73 1.85 -13.61
N TRP A 313 17.36 0.69 -13.71
CA TRP A 313 17.14 -0.31 -14.75
C TRP A 313 16.96 -1.69 -14.14
N PHE A 314 16.04 -2.50 -14.65
CA PHE A 314 15.96 -3.93 -14.36
C PHE A 314 15.32 -4.69 -15.53
N MET A 315 15.43 -6.02 -15.50
CA MET A 315 14.80 -6.89 -16.51
C MET A 315 13.29 -6.98 -16.27
N ALA A 316 12.50 -6.62 -17.29
CA ALA A 316 11.04 -6.75 -17.29
C ALA A 316 10.59 -7.30 -18.64
N ARG A 317 9.48 -8.04 -18.68
CA ARG A 317 8.97 -8.55 -19.95
C ARG A 317 8.37 -7.43 -20.80
N ASP A 318 8.52 -7.54 -22.11
CA ASP A 318 7.82 -6.70 -23.07
C ASP A 318 6.47 -7.27 -23.48
N GLU A 319 5.72 -6.58 -24.34
CA GLU A 319 4.43 -7.07 -24.86
C GLU A 319 4.55 -8.45 -25.54
N ASP A 320 5.71 -8.74 -26.13
CA ASP A 320 6.02 -10.04 -26.75
C ASP A 320 6.30 -11.15 -25.72
N GLY A 321 6.34 -10.84 -24.42
CA GLY A 321 6.67 -11.76 -23.33
C GLY A 321 8.17 -11.96 -23.08
N GLU A 322 9.03 -11.42 -23.94
CA GLU A 322 10.49 -11.54 -23.84
C GLU A 322 11.08 -10.60 -22.78
N PRO A 323 12.05 -11.06 -21.94
CA PRO A 323 12.68 -10.24 -20.93
C PRO A 323 13.66 -9.25 -21.57
N ARG A 324 13.48 -7.96 -21.28
CA ARG A 324 14.34 -6.86 -21.77
C ARG A 324 14.78 -5.96 -20.61
N LEU A 325 15.97 -5.39 -20.72
CA LEU A 325 16.46 -4.40 -19.76
C LEU A 325 15.74 -3.07 -20.02
N LYS A 326 14.89 -2.63 -19.09
CA LYS A 326 14.08 -1.42 -19.25
C LYS A 326 14.50 -0.33 -18.26
N GLN A 327 14.44 0.92 -18.71
CA GLN A 327 14.57 2.08 -17.85
C GLN A 327 13.27 2.28 -17.08
N ILE A 328 13.34 2.33 -15.76
CA ILE A 328 12.15 2.32 -14.90
C ILE A 328 11.85 3.71 -14.35
N ARG A 329 12.89 4.41 -13.90
CA ARG A 329 12.77 5.76 -13.31
C ARG A 329 14.11 6.48 -13.35
N THR A 330 14.05 7.80 -13.28
CA THR A 330 15.20 8.69 -13.30
C THR A 330 15.19 9.65 -12.11
N PHE A 331 16.37 10.06 -11.69
CA PHE A 331 16.64 11.04 -10.66
C PHE A 331 17.67 12.04 -11.18
N GLN A 332 17.63 13.26 -10.66
CA GLN A 332 18.63 14.29 -10.94
C GLN A 332 19.24 14.72 -9.62
N MET A 333 20.57 14.67 -9.55
CA MET A 333 21.31 15.11 -8.36
C MET A 333 21.86 16.53 -8.53
N GLY A 334 22.48 16.80 -9.68
CA GLY A 334 23.16 18.06 -9.96
C GLY A 334 23.52 18.16 -11.44
N HIS A 335 24.65 18.79 -11.76
CA HIS A 335 25.16 18.88 -13.14
C HIS A 335 26.57 18.27 -13.30
N SER A 336 27.15 17.82 -12.18
CA SER A 336 28.48 17.22 -12.13
C SER A 336 28.41 15.72 -12.42
N PRO A 337 29.48 15.11 -12.99
CA PRO A 337 29.56 13.67 -13.18
C PRO A 337 29.39 12.88 -11.88
N ILE A 338 28.57 11.83 -11.90
CA ILE A 338 28.48 10.90 -10.77
C ILE A 338 29.75 10.05 -10.70
N VAL A 339 30.41 10.03 -9.54
CA VAL A 339 31.68 9.32 -9.33
C VAL A 339 31.46 7.95 -8.68
N GLN A 340 30.56 7.87 -7.69
CA GLN A 340 30.30 6.63 -6.97
C GLN A 340 28.85 6.51 -6.55
N ILE A 341 28.30 5.30 -6.65
CA ILE A 341 26.97 4.95 -6.15
C ILE A 341 27.13 3.81 -5.15
N SER A 342 26.41 3.86 -4.03
CA SER A 342 26.37 2.81 -3.02
C SER A 342 24.93 2.56 -2.62
N SER A 343 24.51 1.30 -2.63
CA SER A 343 23.19 0.89 -2.18
C SER A 343 23.16 0.70 -0.67
N GLU A 344 22.01 0.99 -0.06
CA GLU A 344 21.70 0.53 1.29
C GLU A 344 21.53 -1.00 1.30
N GLN A 345 21.83 -1.65 2.43
CA GLN A 345 21.86 -3.12 2.53
C GLN A 345 20.56 -3.74 3.06
N ARG A 346 19.63 -2.93 3.58
CA ARG A 346 18.39 -3.41 4.23
C ARG A 346 17.11 -2.90 3.59
N ARG A 347 17.20 -1.95 2.65
CA ARG A 347 16.07 -1.34 1.95
C ARG A 347 16.52 -0.78 0.61
N LYS A 348 15.56 -0.45 -0.26
CA LYS A 348 15.79 -0.02 -1.65
C LYS A 348 16.28 1.44 -1.79
N GLY A 349 17.01 1.92 -0.77
CA GLY A 349 17.69 3.21 -0.76
C GLY A 349 19.09 3.13 -1.38
N PHE A 350 19.60 4.25 -1.86
CA PHE A 350 20.97 4.36 -2.35
C PHE A 350 21.49 5.78 -2.20
N THR A 351 22.80 5.90 -2.17
CA THR A 351 23.52 7.17 -2.12
C THR A 351 24.37 7.34 -3.37
N ALA A 352 24.60 8.58 -3.78
CA ALA A 352 25.48 8.91 -4.89
C ALA A 352 26.40 10.07 -4.51
N LEU A 353 27.66 10.03 -4.94
CA LEU A 353 28.63 11.11 -4.77
C LEU A 353 29.04 11.60 -6.16
N ASP A 354 29.03 12.91 -6.36
CA ASP A 354 29.46 13.53 -7.62
C ASP A 354 30.90 14.05 -7.58
N ALA A 355 31.43 14.46 -8.74
CA ALA A 355 32.79 14.94 -8.88
C ALA A 355 33.06 16.29 -8.21
N SER A 356 32.00 17.06 -7.90
CA SER A 356 32.12 18.29 -7.11
C SER A 356 32.17 18.04 -5.61
N GLY A 357 31.82 16.84 -5.14
CA GLY A 357 31.77 16.48 -3.72
C GLY A 357 30.40 16.67 -3.07
N GLN A 358 29.32 16.76 -3.86
CA GLN A 358 27.96 16.64 -3.35
C GLN A 358 27.61 15.18 -3.12
N LEU A 359 26.92 14.91 -2.01
CA LEU A 359 26.35 13.61 -1.67
C LEU A 359 24.83 13.69 -1.75
N GLY A 360 24.23 12.79 -2.53
CA GLY A 360 22.80 12.62 -2.66
C GLY A 360 22.33 11.35 -1.99
N VAL A 361 21.19 11.41 -1.31
CA VAL A 361 20.50 10.27 -0.70
C VAL A 361 19.15 10.09 -1.40
N PHE A 362 18.89 8.89 -1.90
CA PHE A 362 17.73 8.59 -2.74
C PHE A 362 17.04 7.31 -2.28
N HIS A 363 15.74 7.23 -2.56
CA HIS A 363 15.00 5.97 -2.46
C HIS A 363 14.37 5.62 -3.79
N SER A 364 14.64 4.41 -4.26
CA SER A 364 14.27 3.98 -5.62
C SER A 364 12.76 3.82 -5.79
N THR A 365 12.13 2.88 -5.07
CA THR A 365 10.69 2.55 -5.19
C THR A 365 9.77 3.72 -4.87
N ALA A 366 10.05 4.45 -3.80
CA ALA A 366 9.34 5.67 -3.43
C ALA A 366 9.56 6.84 -4.41
N HIS A 367 10.52 6.74 -5.33
CA HIS A 367 10.93 7.80 -6.26
C HIS A 367 11.20 9.13 -5.53
N ARG A 368 12.08 9.10 -4.53
CA ARG A 368 12.42 10.29 -3.72
C ARG A 368 13.89 10.64 -3.80
N THR A 369 14.15 11.92 -4.01
CA THR A 369 15.41 12.57 -3.60
C THR A 369 15.21 13.05 -2.16
N LEU A 370 15.93 12.43 -1.22
CA LEU A 370 15.74 12.67 0.21
C LEU A 370 16.64 13.79 0.72
N LEU A 371 17.83 13.91 0.13
CA LEU A 371 18.85 14.91 0.47
C LEU A 371 19.81 15.06 -0.72
N VAL A 372 20.28 16.27 -0.98
CA VAL A 372 21.48 16.54 -1.78
C VAL A 372 22.24 17.67 -1.10
N GLU A 373 23.44 17.39 -0.60
CA GLU A 373 24.25 18.36 0.14
C GLU A 373 25.73 18.26 -0.23
N GLN A 374 26.44 19.39 -0.17
CA GLN A 374 27.89 19.44 -0.32
C GLN A 374 28.55 18.90 0.95
N VAL A 375 29.36 17.84 0.83
CA VAL A 375 29.99 17.19 2.00
C VAL A 375 31.51 17.34 2.05
N VAL A 376 32.16 17.43 0.89
CA VAL A 376 33.61 17.65 0.74
C VAL A 376 33.87 18.51 -0.48
N ASP A 377 35.02 19.17 -0.57
CA ASP A 377 35.41 19.92 -1.77
C ASP A 377 36.15 19.00 -2.75
N GLY A 378 35.54 18.73 -3.91
CA GLY A 378 36.14 17.93 -4.98
C GLY A 378 35.82 16.43 -4.92
N PRO A 379 36.50 15.61 -5.75
CA PRO A 379 36.18 14.20 -5.87
C PRO A 379 36.63 13.41 -4.63
N GLY A 380 35.78 12.52 -4.16
CA GLY A 380 36.07 11.59 -3.07
C GLY A 380 35.60 10.17 -3.38
N ILE A 381 35.93 9.26 -2.47
CA ILE A 381 35.35 7.91 -2.40
C ILE A 381 34.71 7.77 -1.02
N TYR A 382 33.61 7.02 -0.91
CA TYR A 382 32.94 6.84 0.38
C TYR A 382 32.56 5.41 0.67
N ALA A 383 32.37 5.14 1.96
CA ALA A 383 31.76 3.92 2.47
C ALA A 383 30.46 4.25 3.19
N LEU A 384 29.43 3.43 2.97
CA LEU A 384 28.14 3.48 3.65
C LEU A 384 28.07 2.30 4.63
N SER A 385 27.67 2.56 5.87
CA SER A 385 27.48 1.49 6.86
C SER A 385 26.30 0.58 6.50
N PRO A 386 26.31 -0.70 6.90
CA PRO A 386 25.20 -1.63 6.69
C PRO A 386 23.83 -1.14 7.17
N ARG A 387 23.80 -0.32 8.24
CA ARG A 387 22.57 0.29 8.80
C ARG A 387 22.18 1.60 8.11
N ALA A 388 22.96 2.04 7.12
CA ALA A 388 22.77 3.29 6.41
C ALA A 388 22.62 4.51 7.33
N ASN A 389 23.33 4.51 8.46
CA ASN A 389 23.28 5.57 9.46
C ASN A 389 24.62 6.33 9.60
N ARG A 390 25.68 5.86 8.94
CA ARG A 390 26.97 6.53 8.90
C ARG A 390 27.58 6.39 7.51
N LEU A 391 28.19 7.46 7.04
CA LEU A 391 29.04 7.47 5.87
C LEU A 391 30.42 7.97 6.25
N MET A 392 31.41 7.56 5.48
CA MET A 392 32.77 8.08 5.60
C MET A 392 33.28 8.41 4.22
N VAL A 393 33.64 9.67 3.99
CA VAL A 393 34.17 10.14 2.71
C VAL A 393 35.68 10.35 2.84
N GLU A 394 36.47 9.66 2.04
CA GLU A 394 37.90 9.90 1.89
C GLU A 394 38.10 10.92 0.75
N ALA A 395 38.55 12.12 1.09
CA ALA A 395 38.84 13.20 0.14
C ALA A 395 39.99 14.07 0.67
N ASN A 396 40.83 14.59 -0.22
CA ASN A 396 41.92 15.54 0.10
C ASN A 396 42.85 15.08 1.26
N GLY A 397 43.09 13.77 1.39
CA GLY A 397 43.95 13.23 2.46
C GLY A 397 43.33 13.32 3.86
N ALA A 398 42.00 13.37 3.96
CA ALA A 398 41.23 13.32 5.19
C ALA A 398 40.09 12.31 5.09
N LEU A 399 39.65 11.77 6.23
CA LEU A 399 38.39 11.03 6.34
C LEU A 399 37.34 11.96 6.94
N GLN A 400 36.26 12.23 6.21
CA GLN A 400 35.14 13.05 6.62
C GLN A 400 33.99 12.14 7.11
N PRO A 401 33.76 12.00 8.42
CA PRO A 401 32.65 11.21 8.93
C PRO A 401 31.35 11.99 8.80
N LEU A 402 30.28 11.27 8.45
CA LEU A 402 28.94 11.80 8.27
C LEU A 402 27.95 10.87 9.00
N SER A 403 27.02 11.42 9.77
CA SER A 403 25.91 10.65 10.34
C SER A 403 24.63 10.95 9.56
N LEU A 404 23.93 9.89 9.15
CA LEU A 404 22.74 9.95 8.32
C LEU A 404 21.53 9.49 9.14
N HIS A 405 20.54 10.37 9.30
CA HIS A 405 19.25 10.04 9.89
C HIS A 405 18.16 10.02 8.82
N ASN A 406 17.64 8.84 8.51
CA ASN A 406 16.63 8.67 7.47
C ASN A 406 15.62 7.58 7.86
N PRO A 407 14.59 7.91 8.66
CA PRO A 407 13.71 6.91 9.27
C PRO A 407 12.64 6.35 8.32
N HIS A 408 12.11 7.15 7.38
CA HIS A 408 10.96 6.79 6.54
C HIS A 408 11.14 7.06 5.03
N PRO A 409 12.21 6.57 4.38
CA PRO A 409 12.45 6.86 2.97
C PRO A 409 11.52 6.13 1.99
N GLU A 410 10.96 5.00 2.39
CA GLU A 410 10.12 4.15 1.54
C GLU A 410 8.74 4.72 1.20
N VAL A 411 8.34 5.85 1.80
CA VAL A 411 7.02 6.45 1.59
C VAL A 411 7.13 7.77 0.84
N SER A 412 6.31 7.90 -0.22
CA SER A 412 6.10 9.15 -0.96
C SER A 412 4.64 9.30 -1.37
N TRP A 413 4.20 10.53 -1.66
CA TRP A 413 2.84 10.77 -2.16
C TRP A 413 2.54 9.98 -3.45
N SER A 414 3.49 9.94 -4.39
CA SER A 414 3.34 9.19 -5.63
C SER A 414 3.26 7.69 -5.39
N SER A 415 4.08 7.12 -4.48
CA SER A 415 4.06 5.68 -4.18
C SER A 415 2.72 5.18 -3.61
N MET A 416 1.96 6.06 -2.96
CA MET A 416 0.69 5.71 -2.34
C MET A 416 -0.49 5.79 -3.30
N TRP A 417 -0.46 6.73 -4.26
CA TRP A 417 -1.60 7.07 -5.11
C TRP A 417 -1.39 6.85 -6.61
N SER A 418 -0.16 6.58 -7.05
CA SER A 418 0.20 6.30 -8.45
C SER A 418 0.64 4.85 -8.62
N LYS A 419 0.64 4.36 -9.86
CA LYS A 419 1.19 3.05 -10.17
C LYS A 419 2.70 3.07 -9.95
N VAL A 420 3.21 2.09 -9.23
CA VAL A 420 4.65 1.92 -9.00
C VAL A 420 5.12 0.68 -9.74
N TRP A 421 6.26 0.78 -10.40
CA TRP A 421 6.89 -0.36 -11.05
C TRP A 421 7.79 -1.09 -10.06
N TYR A 422 7.22 -2.09 -9.39
CA TYR A 422 7.95 -2.92 -8.43
C TYR A 422 8.92 -3.86 -9.14
N GLU A 423 9.96 -4.28 -8.44
CA GLU A 423 10.89 -5.27 -8.96
C GLU A 423 10.17 -6.62 -9.21
N ASN A 424 10.58 -7.32 -10.28
CA ASN A 424 9.92 -8.54 -10.79
C ASN A 424 8.50 -8.36 -11.34
N TYR A 425 8.01 -7.12 -11.49
CA TYR A 425 6.74 -6.86 -12.19
C TYR A 425 7.02 -6.46 -13.63
N ASP A 426 6.20 -6.96 -14.55
CA ASP A 426 6.31 -6.60 -15.97
C ASP A 426 5.76 -5.21 -16.28
N LYS A 427 4.89 -4.68 -15.41
CA LYS A 427 4.25 -3.37 -15.58
C LYS A 427 4.00 -2.66 -14.25
N PRO A 428 3.90 -1.32 -14.24
CA PRO A 428 3.50 -0.56 -13.06
C PRO A 428 2.12 -0.97 -12.54
N ALA A 429 1.99 -1.12 -11.22
CA ALA A 429 0.76 -1.57 -10.58
C ALA A 429 0.47 -0.81 -9.27
N TYR A 430 -0.79 -0.87 -8.84
CA TYR A 430 -1.20 -0.46 -7.49
C TYR A 430 -1.17 -1.70 -6.60
N VAL A 431 -0.26 -1.75 -5.64
CA VAL A 431 -0.10 -2.94 -4.79
C VAL A 431 -0.04 -2.53 -3.33
N TRP A 432 -0.87 -3.17 -2.52
CA TRP A 432 -0.75 -3.18 -1.07
C TRP A 432 -0.26 -4.55 -0.61
N GLN A 433 0.95 -4.59 -0.06
CA GLN A 433 1.57 -5.78 0.49
C GLN A 433 2.47 -5.35 1.67
N SER A 434 2.01 -5.65 2.88
CA SER A 434 2.62 -5.26 4.15
C SER A 434 3.66 -6.27 4.66
N THR A 435 3.64 -7.51 4.16
CA THR A 435 4.58 -8.57 4.53
C THR A 435 5.31 -9.14 3.33
N ALA A 436 6.59 -9.46 3.52
CA ALA A 436 7.35 -10.26 2.56
C ALA A 436 7.85 -11.56 3.17
N ALA A 437 8.05 -12.54 2.30
CA ALA A 437 8.60 -13.84 2.66
C ALA A 437 10.14 -13.83 2.78
N ASN A 438 10.79 -12.73 2.39
CA ASN A 438 12.23 -12.62 2.21
C ASN A 438 12.78 -11.28 2.72
N THR A 439 14.08 -11.28 3.05
CA THR A 439 14.81 -10.16 3.66
C THR A 439 15.07 -9.00 2.69
N ASP A 440 15.03 -9.24 1.37
CA ASP A 440 15.14 -8.22 0.31
C ASP A 440 13.83 -7.46 0.10
N PHE A 441 13.23 -7.00 1.19
CA PHE A 441 11.87 -6.48 1.21
C PHE A 441 11.76 -5.16 0.43
N GLU A 442 10.91 -5.16 -0.61
CA GLU A 442 10.40 -3.96 -1.26
C GLU A 442 8.99 -3.66 -0.73
N PRO A 443 8.82 -2.67 0.17
CA PRO A 443 7.52 -2.36 0.74
C PRO A 443 6.54 -1.84 -0.33
N LYS A 444 5.34 -2.40 -0.37
CA LYS A 444 4.27 -2.00 -1.30
C LYS A 444 3.11 -1.41 -0.51
N MET A 445 3.08 -0.09 -0.36
CA MET A 445 2.15 0.60 0.54
C MET A 445 1.15 1.49 -0.23
N SER A 446 0.60 1.00 -1.35
CA SER A 446 -0.37 1.77 -2.14
C SER A 446 -1.74 1.88 -1.43
N LEU A 447 -2.19 3.11 -1.17
CA LEU A 447 -3.51 3.39 -0.56
C LEU A 447 -4.65 3.40 -1.58
N ALA A 448 -4.32 3.50 -2.87
CA ALA A 448 -5.29 3.47 -3.97
C ALA A 448 -6.23 2.25 -3.93
N PRO A 449 -5.75 0.99 -3.85
CA PRO A 449 -6.62 -0.18 -3.84
C PRO A 449 -7.51 -0.23 -2.60
N LEU A 450 -7.00 0.22 -1.44
CA LEU A 450 -7.76 0.26 -0.20
C LEU A 450 -8.89 1.30 -0.24
N THR A 451 -8.60 2.48 -0.79
CA THR A 451 -9.58 3.56 -0.98
C THR A 451 -10.63 3.16 -2.00
N PHE A 452 -10.21 2.54 -3.10
CA PHE A 452 -11.10 1.99 -4.10
C PHE A 452 -12.00 0.91 -3.51
N GLY A 453 -11.46 -0.02 -2.72
CA GLY A 453 -12.23 -1.03 -2.01
C GLY A 453 -13.28 -0.43 -1.07
N THR A 454 -12.94 0.62 -0.32
CA THR A 454 -13.90 1.36 0.52
C THR A 454 -15.06 1.94 -0.28
N LEU A 455 -14.76 2.57 -1.42
CA LEU A 455 -15.79 3.14 -2.30
C LEU A 455 -16.62 2.05 -2.98
N LYS A 456 -15.99 0.96 -3.43
CA LYS A 456 -16.65 -0.21 -4.04
C LYS A 456 -17.66 -0.83 -3.09
N ALA A 457 -17.26 -1.07 -1.83
CA ALA A 457 -18.14 -1.60 -0.80
C ALA A 457 -19.34 -0.67 -0.53
N ALA A 458 -19.08 0.62 -0.31
CA ALA A 458 -20.12 1.61 -0.07
C ALA A 458 -21.08 1.76 -1.27
N PHE A 459 -20.56 1.71 -2.49
CA PHE A 459 -21.36 1.78 -3.71
C PHE A 459 -22.35 0.62 -3.81
N TYR A 460 -21.89 -0.64 -3.67
CA TYR A 460 -22.78 -1.80 -3.76
C TYR A 460 -23.77 -1.88 -2.59
N ALA A 461 -23.35 -1.49 -1.38
CA ALA A 461 -24.26 -1.38 -0.25
C ALA A 461 -25.37 -0.35 -0.51
N MET A 462 -25.02 0.82 -1.01
CA MET A 462 -25.99 1.89 -1.31
C MET A 462 -26.88 1.56 -2.50
N LEU A 463 -26.37 0.84 -3.51
CA LEU A 463 -27.16 0.37 -4.66
C LEU A 463 -28.36 -0.47 -4.20
N LEU A 464 -28.19 -1.29 -3.17
CA LEU A 464 -29.26 -2.08 -2.56
C LEU A 464 -30.07 -1.27 -1.52
N ALA A 465 -29.38 -0.63 -0.57
CA ALA A 465 -30.02 -0.03 0.59
C ALA A 465 -30.82 1.23 0.26
N ALA A 466 -30.31 2.11 -0.59
CA ALA A 466 -30.93 3.39 -0.90
C ALA A 466 -32.35 3.25 -1.48
N PRO A 467 -32.57 2.51 -2.59
CA PRO A 467 -33.91 2.40 -3.17
C PRO A 467 -34.88 1.73 -2.21
N LEU A 468 -34.44 0.66 -1.52
CA LEU A 468 -35.29 -0.10 -0.61
C LEU A 468 -35.68 0.71 0.63
N ALA A 469 -34.72 1.39 1.25
CA ALA A 469 -34.96 2.21 2.45
C ALA A 469 -35.81 3.44 2.16
N ILE A 470 -35.57 4.16 1.05
CA ILE A 470 -36.38 5.32 0.67
C ILE A 470 -37.81 4.89 0.33
N ALA A 471 -37.97 3.83 -0.48
CA ALA A 471 -39.30 3.35 -0.86
C ALA A 471 -40.08 2.88 0.38
N ALA A 472 -39.43 2.15 1.28
CA ALA A 472 -40.03 1.75 2.55
C ALA A 472 -40.40 2.96 3.43
N ALA A 473 -39.53 3.96 3.53
CA ALA A 473 -39.78 5.18 4.31
C ALA A 473 -40.98 5.97 3.77
N ILE A 474 -41.04 6.15 2.45
CA ILE A 474 -42.15 6.83 1.78
C ILE A 474 -43.46 6.05 2.01
N TYR A 475 -43.44 4.73 1.82
CA TYR A 475 -44.63 3.90 2.01
C TYR A 475 -45.13 3.94 3.45
N THR A 476 -44.24 3.76 4.42
CA THR A 476 -44.59 3.78 5.85
C THR A 476 -45.08 5.15 6.32
N ALA A 477 -44.48 6.24 5.85
CA ALA A 477 -44.87 7.58 6.29
C ALA A 477 -46.19 8.06 5.67
N TYR A 478 -46.48 7.70 4.40
CA TYR A 478 -47.57 8.31 3.63
C TYR A 478 -48.76 7.39 3.34
N PHE A 479 -48.54 6.10 3.07
CA PHE A 479 -49.62 5.17 2.66
C PHE A 479 -50.03 4.18 3.74
N MET A 480 -49.15 3.88 4.69
CA MET A 480 -49.36 2.82 5.67
C MET A 480 -50.38 3.20 6.76
N ALA A 481 -51.25 2.25 7.12
CA ALA A 481 -52.20 2.42 8.21
C ALA A 481 -51.48 2.67 9.56
N PRO A 482 -51.98 3.57 10.44
CA PRO A 482 -51.32 3.91 11.70
C PRO A 482 -51.03 2.71 12.61
N GLY A 483 -51.92 1.71 12.60
CA GLY A 483 -51.75 0.48 13.39
C GLY A 483 -50.58 -0.39 12.94
N MET A 484 -50.38 -0.51 11.62
CA MET A 484 -49.27 -1.27 11.05
C MET A 484 -47.94 -0.50 11.22
N ARG A 485 -47.94 0.81 10.99
CA ARG A 485 -46.77 1.68 11.20
C ARG A 485 -46.21 1.58 12.62
N ARG A 486 -47.08 1.55 13.64
CA ARG A 486 -46.69 1.39 15.05
C ARG A 486 -45.89 0.11 15.32
N LYS A 487 -46.00 -0.91 14.45
CA LYS A 487 -45.23 -2.15 14.54
C LYS A 487 -44.00 -2.13 13.62
N VAL A 488 -44.16 -1.69 12.37
CA VAL A 488 -43.10 -1.73 11.34
C VAL A 488 -41.93 -0.81 11.69
N LYS A 489 -42.18 0.44 12.12
CA LYS A 489 -41.11 1.40 12.41
C LYS A 489 -40.16 0.89 13.52
N PRO A 490 -40.64 0.47 14.70
CA PRO A 490 -39.77 -0.10 15.72
C PRO A 490 -39.00 -1.35 15.28
N VAL A 491 -39.58 -2.20 14.42
CA VAL A 491 -38.89 -3.40 13.92
C VAL A 491 -37.71 -3.03 13.02
N ILE A 492 -37.87 -2.06 12.13
CA ILE A 492 -36.78 -1.59 11.26
C ILE A 492 -35.71 -0.86 12.10
N GLU A 493 -36.10 -0.05 13.08
CA GLU A 493 -35.14 0.61 13.99
C GLU A 493 -34.37 -0.41 14.84
N LEU A 494 -35.02 -1.50 15.29
CA LEU A 494 -34.37 -2.58 16.03
C LEU A 494 -33.30 -3.30 15.20
N MET A 495 -33.42 -3.29 13.87
CA MET A 495 -32.38 -3.83 13.01
C MET A 495 -31.05 -3.06 13.11
N GLU A 496 -31.06 -1.77 13.45
CA GLU A 496 -29.83 -0.99 13.66
C GLU A 496 -29.04 -1.47 14.88
N ALA A 497 -29.72 -2.06 15.86
CA ALA A 497 -29.11 -2.54 17.10
C ALA A 497 -28.32 -3.86 16.92
N MET A 498 -28.40 -4.51 15.75
CA MET A 498 -27.66 -5.74 15.50
C MET A 498 -26.14 -5.46 15.46
N PRO A 499 -25.32 -6.21 16.22
CA PRO A 499 -23.87 -6.07 16.15
C PRO A 499 -23.33 -6.37 14.75
N THR A 500 -22.55 -5.43 14.20
CA THR A 500 -21.98 -5.57 12.84
C THR A 500 -21.03 -6.77 12.71
N VAL A 501 -20.39 -7.19 13.81
CA VAL A 501 -19.58 -8.41 13.87
C VAL A 501 -20.42 -9.66 13.62
N ILE A 502 -21.64 -9.73 14.18
CA ILE A 502 -22.56 -10.86 13.97
C ILE A 502 -23.01 -10.90 12.51
N LEU A 503 -23.34 -9.73 11.94
CA LEU A 503 -23.68 -9.59 10.53
C LEU A 503 -22.53 -9.99 9.61
N GLY A 504 -21.30 -9.59 9.92
CA GLY A 504 -20.10 -9.98 9.17
C GLY A 504 -19.82 -11.48 9.24
N PHE A 505 -19.95 -12.08 10.41
CA PHE A 505 -19.81 -13.53 10.59
C PHE A 505 -20.87 -14.30 9.81
N PHE A 506 -22.14 -13.89 9.90
CA PHE A 506 -23.23 -14.44 9.11
C PHE A 506 -22.98 -14.28 7.62
N ALA A 507 -22.48 -13.11 7.18
CA ALA A 507 -22.17 -12.84 5.79
C ALA A 507 -21.07 -13.78 5.26
N GLY A 508 -19.97 -13.93 6.00
CA GLY A 508 -18.81 -14.70 5.56
C GLY A 508 -18.96 -16.23 5.67
N LEU A 509 -19.73 -16.74 6.65
CA LEU A 509 -19.85 -18.18 6.90
C LEU A 509 -21.15 -18.80 6.42
N PHE A 510 -22.23 -18.03 6.32
CA PHE A 510 -23.51 -18.54 5.85
C PHE A 510 -23.90 -17.92 4.52
N LEU A 511 -23.96 -16.58 4.42
CA LEU A 511 -24.46 -15.91 3.22
C LEU A 511 -23.55 -16.18 2.01
N ALA A 512 -22.23 -16.04 2.14
CA ALA A 512 -21.28 -16.28 1.06
C ALA A 512 -21.42 -17.68 0.42
N PRO A 513 -21.32 -18.80 1.18
CA PRO A 513 -21.53 -20.13 0.59
C PRO A 513 -22.97 -20.33 0.09
N TYR A 514 -23.97 -19.73 0.73
CA TYR A 514 -25.36 -19.84 0.27
C TYR A 514 -25.58 -19.16 -1.07
N VAL A 515 -25.02 -17.95 -1.25
CA VAL A 515 -25.06 -17.18 -2.49
C VAL A 515 -24.33 -17.91 -3.60
N GLU A 516 -23.16 -18.46 -3.28
CA GLU A 516 -22.37 -19.25 -4.21
C GLU A 516 -23.15 -20.47 -4.75
N GLY A 517 -23.88 -21.20 -3.89
CA GLY A 517 -24.68 -22.36 -4.30
C GLY A 517 -26.03 -22.03 -4.95
N HIS A 518 -26.48 -20.77 -4.94
CA HIS A 518 -27.80 -20.36 -5.46
C HIS A 518 -27.73 -19.10 -6.34
N LEU A 519 -26.61 -18.90 -7.05
CA LEU A 519 -26.34 -17.68 -7.81
C LEU A 519 -27.46 -17.38 -8.85
N PRO A 520 -27.92 -18.34 -9.70
CA PRO A 520 -29.03 -18.10 -10.62
C PRO A 520 -30.33 -17.73 -9.91
N GLY A 521 -30.63 -18.40 -8.80
CA GLY A 521 -31.82 -18.13 -8.00
C GLY A 521 -31.83 -16.71 -7.43
N ILE A 522 -30.69 -16.23 -6.95
CA ILE A 522 -30.56 -14.87 -6.40
C ILE A 522 -30.77 -13.79 -7.45
N PHE A 523 -30.19 -13.96 -8.65
CA PHE A 523 -30.47 -13.03 -9.74
C PHE A 523 -31.94 -13.10 -10.19
N SER A 524 -32.52 -14.30 -10.16
CA SER A 524 -33.94 -14.50 -10.44
C SER A 524 -34.83 -13.80 -9.42
N LEU A 525 -34.45 -13.73 -8.14
CA LEU A 525 -35.20 -12.97 -7.11
C LEU A 525 -35.38 -11.51 -7.49
N LEU A 526 -34.33 -10.87 -8.01
CA LEU A 526 -34.35 -9.45 -8.39
C LEU A 526 -35.34 -9.18 -9.54
N LEU A 527 -35.54 -10.15 -10.43
CA LEU A 527 -36.48 -10.06 -11.56
C LEU A 527 -37.89 -10.52 -11.19
N LEU A 528 -38.01 -11.65 -10.49
CA LEU A 528 -39.28 -12.27 -10.17
C LEU A 528 -40.02 -11.55 -9.05
N THR A 529 -39.33 -10.89 -8.12
CA THR A 529 -40.00 -10.18 -7.01
C THR A 529 -40.87 -9.02 -7.50
N PRO A 530 -40.38 -8.08 -8.33
CA PRO A 530 -41.23 -7.04 -8.92
C PRO A 530 -42.40 -7.62 -9.72
N LEU A 531 -42.15 -8.66 -10.53
CA LEU A 531 -43.20 -9.31 -11.32
C LEU A 531 -44.25 -9.99 -10.44
N GLY A 532 -43.83 -10.65 -9.36
CA GLY A 532 -44.70 -11.28 -8.38
C GLY A 532 -45.56 -10.26 -7.63
N ILE A 533 -44.99 -9.12 -7.25
CA ILE A 533 -45.72 -8.01 -6.62
C ILE A 533 -46.77 -7.45 -7.59
N LEU A 534 -46.41 -7.19 -8.85
CA LEU A 534 -47.34 -6.68 -9.86
C LEU A 534 -48.45 -7.69 -10.16
N SER A 535 -48.10 -8.97 -10.26
CA SER A 535 -49.05 -10.06 -10.49
C SER A 535 -50.02 -10.22 -9.31
N ALA A 536 -49.51 -10.16 -8.08
CA ALA A 536 -50.36 -10.18 -6.89
C ALA A 536 -51.28 -8.96 -6.83
N GLY A 537 -50.77 -7.76 -7.13
CA GLY A 537 -51.59 -6.55 -7.23
C GLY A 537 -52.70 -6.68 -8.27
N PHE A 538 -52.38 -7.22 -9.45
CA PHE A 538 -53.37 -7.50 -10.50
C PHE A 538 -54.40 -8.55 -10.05
N LEU A 539 -53.97 -9.66 -9.44
CA LEU A 539 -54.87 -10.70 -8.94
C LEU A 539 -55.81 -10.16 -7.86
N VAL A 540 -55.29 -9.39 -6.90
CA VAL A 540 -56.09 -8.73 -5.86
C VAL A 540 -57.09 -7.74 -6.47
N SER A 541 -56.71 -7.01 -7.53
CA SER A 541 -57.63 -6.11 -8.24
C SER A 541 -58.81 -6.82 -8.91
N ARG A 542 -58.65 -8.11 -9.22
CA ARG A 542 -59.68 -8.96 -9.86
C ARG A 542 -60.53 -9.76 -8.86
N LEU A 543 -60.23 -9.71 -7.55
CA LEU A 543 -60.99 -10.44 -6.53
C LEU A 543 -62.41 -9.85 -6.33
N PRO A 544 -63.40 -10.68 -5.96
CA PRO A 544 -64.73 -10.22 -5.59
C PRO A 544 -64.70 -9.15 -4.49
N GLU A 545 -65.59 -8.16 -4.55
CA GLU A 545 -65.64 -7.04 -3.60
C GLU A 545 -65.77 -7.49 -2.14
N SER A 546 -66.44 -8.63 -1.90
CA SER A 546 -66.61 -9.24 -0.58
C SER A 546 -65.29 -9.63 0.10
N ILE A 547 -64.23 -9.91 -0.67
CA ILE A 547 -62.90 -10.25 -0.16
C ILE A 547 -62.03 -9.00 -0.11
N ARG A 548 -62.11 -8.13 -1.14
CA ARG A 548 -61.29 -6.91 -1.21
C ARG A 548 -61.59 -5.94 -0.06
N LEU A 549 -62.86 -5.77 0.30
CA LEU A 549 -63.30 -4.85 1.36
C LEU A 549 -63.06 -5.37 2.79
N ARG A 550 -62.65 -6.63 2.97
CA ARG A 550 -62.28 -7.17 4.29
C ARG A 550 -60.93 -6.66 4.80
N ILE A 551 -60.07 -6.20 3.89
CA ILE A 551 -58.74 -5.72 4.24
C ILE A 551 -58.81 -4.20 4.33
N PRO A 552 -58.53 -3.60 5.51
CA PRO A 552 -58.54 -2.15 5.66
C PRO A 552 -57.48 -1.49 4.78
N ASP A 553 -57.78 -0.29 4.29
CA ASP A 553 -56.82 0.51 3.52
C ASP A 553 -55.52 0.73 4.30
N GLY A 554 -54.38 0.67 3.59
CA GLY A 554 -53.06 0.83 4.17
C GLY A 554 -52.47 -0.43 4.81
N TRP A 555 -53.08 -1.61 4.59
CA TRP A 555 -52.56 -2.93 4.99
C TRP A 555 -52.01 -3.76 3.81
N GLU A 556 -51.81 -3.15 2.64
CA GLU A 556 -51.45 -3.85 1.40
C GLU A 556 -50.11 -4.57 1.51
N SER A 557 -49.13 -4.00 2.25
CA SER A 557 -47.84 -4.67 2.47
C SER A 557 -47.97 -6.00 3.21
N ALA A 558 -48.99 -6.19 4.06
CA ALA A 558 -49.20 -7.47 4.75
C ALA A 558 -49.63 -8.58 3.78
N ILE A 559 -50.38 -8.24 2.72
CA ILE A 559 -50.78 -9.16 1.65
C ILE A 559 -49.55 -9.57 0.81
N LEU A 560 -48.61 -8.64 0.62
CA LEU A 560 -47.42 -8.87 -0.18
C LEU A 560 -46.38 -9.75 0.54
N ILE A 561 -46.39 -9.86 1.88
CA ILE A 561 -45.42 -10.69 2.61
C ILE A 561 -45.45 -12.16 2.16
N PRO A 562 -46.61 -12.87 2.16
CA PRO A 562 -46.68 -14.24 1.64
C PRO A 562 -46.25 -14.35 0.17
N VAL A 563 -46.56 -13.35 -0.66
CA VAL A 563 -46.19 -13.33 -2.08
C VAL A 563 -44.68 -13.26 -2.24
N ILE A 564 -44.01 -12.36 -1.52
CA ILE A 564 -42.55 -12.22 -1.55
C ILE A 564 -41.88 -13.49 -1.03
N LEU A 565 -42.39 -14.10 0.03
CA LEU A 565 -41.87 -15.37 0.55
C LEU A 565 -42.03 -16.52 -0.45
N LEU A 566 -43.18 -16.61 -1.14
CA LEU A 566 -43.44 -17.64 -2.13
C LEU A 566 -42.57 -17.46 -3.37
N VAL A 567 -42.49 -16.25 -3.92
CA VAL A 567 -41.60 -15.92 -5.04
C VAL A 567 -40.14 -16.16 -4.64
N GLY A 568 -39.80 -15.80 -3.41
CA GLY A 568 -38.52 -16.06 -2.78
C GLY A 568 -38.12 -17.52 -2.82
N TRP A 569 -38.97 -18.34 -2.21
CA TRP A 569 -38.82 -19.78 -2.17
C TRP A 569 -38.78 -20.41 -3.56
N PHE A 570 -39.66 -19.99 -4.47
CA PHE A 570 -39.70 -20.49 -5.85
C PHE A 570 -38.41 -20.19 -6.62
N ALA A 571 -37.90 -18.95 -6.54
CA ALA A 571 -36.67 -18.58 -7.25
C ALA A 571 -35.45 -19.36 -6.75
N LEU A 572 -35.33 -19.55 -5.43
CA LEU A 572 -34.25 -20.31 -4.82
C LEU A 572 -34.38 -21.81 -5.13
N TYR A 573 -35.60 -22.36 -5.07
CA TYR A 573 -35.87 -23.74 -5.44
C TYR A 573 -35.55 -24.03 -6.92
N MET A 574 -35.84 -23.07 -7.81
CA MET A 574 -35.54 -23.19 -9.23
C MET A 574 -34.05 -23.01 -9.56
N SER A 575 -33.22 -22.56 -8.63
CA SER A 575 -31.81 -22.23 -8.89
C SER A 575 -31.00 -23.37 -9.52
N PRO A 576 -31.01 -24.62 -9.00
CA PRO A 576 -30.23 -25.72 -9.58
C PRO A 576 -30.71 -26.10 -10.99
N PHE A 577 -32.01 -25.96 -11.26
CA PHE A 577 -32.58 -26.21 -12.58
C PHE A 577 -32.13 -25.13 -13.58
N LEU A 578 -32.15 -23.86 -13.19
CA LEU A 578 -31.64 -22.77 -14.02
C LEU A 578 -30.14 -22.92 -14.31
N GLU A 579 -29.37 -23.38 -13.33
CA GLU A 579 -27.94 -23.63 -13.46
C GLU A 579 -27.62 -24.69 -14.53
N THR A 580 -28.36 -25.80 -14.51
CA THR A 580 -28.21 -26.86 -15.50
C THR A 580 -28.74 -26.46 -16.87
N TRP A 581 -29.86 -25.74 -16.94
CA TRP A 581 -30.47 -25.36 -18.21
C TRP A 581 -29.69 -24.29 -18.96
N TRP A 582 -29.13 -23.30 -18.27
CA TRP A 582 -28.55 -22.11 -18.91
C TRP A 582 -27.02 -21.99 -18.78
N PHE A 583 -26.41 -22.64 -17.78
CA PHE A 583 -24.99 -22.42 -17.45
C PHE A 583 -24.15 -23.70 -17.47
N GLY A 584 -24.63 -24.78 -18.10
CA GLY A 584 -23.86 -26.02 -18.26
C GLY A 584 -23.55 -26.75 -16.95
N GLY A 585 -24.26 -26.42 -15.86
CA GLY A 585 -24.15 -27.10 -14.56
C GLY A 585 -23.29 -26.39 -13.50
N ASP A 586 -22.50 -25.36 -13.85
CA ASP A 586 -21.83 -24.50 -12.86
C ASP A 586 -21.76 -23.06 -13.39
N MET A 587 -22.57 -22.17 -12.82
CA MET A 587 -22.61 -20.77 -13.23
C MET A 587 -21.28 -20.05 -12.96
N ARG A 588 -20.51 -20.45 -11.95
CA ARG A 588 -19.22 -19.83 -11.61
C ARG A 588 -18.18 -20.14 -12.68
N LEU A 589 -18.18 -21.39 -13.13
CA LEU A 589 -17.27 -21.85 -14.19
C LEU A 589 -17.61 -21.17 -15.53
N TRP A 590 -18.90 -21.00 -15.83
CA TRP A 590 -19.36 -20.20 -16.98
C TRP A 590 -18.91 -18.74 -16.88
N ILE A 591 -19.10 -18.08 -15.72
CA ILE A 591 -18.61 -16.70 -15.49
C ILE A 591 -17.08 -16.62 -15.68
N SER A 592 -16.35 -17.60 -15.20
CA SER A 592 -14.88 -17.59 -15.25
C SER A 592 -14.33 -17.86 -16.65
N ASN A 593 -14.89 -18.83 -17.37
CA ASN A 593 -14.38 -19.27 -18.67
C ASN A 593 -14.96 -18.49 -19.85
N ASP A 594 -16.26 -18.18 -19.83
CA ASP A 594 -16.95 -17.53 -20.96
C ASP A 594 -16.94 -16.00 -20.84
N LEU A 595 -17.10 -15.46 -19.62
CA LEU A 595 -17.03 -14.02 -19.38
C LEU A 595 -15.63 -13.53 -19.03
N GLY A 596 -14.70 -14.43 -18.67
CA GLY A 596 -13.34 -14.08 -18.24
C GLY A 596 -13.30 -13.35 -16.89
N ILE A 597 -14.35 -13.50 -16.08
CA ILE A 597 -14.53 -12.77 -14.81
C ILE A 597 -14.20 -13.70 -13.65
N THR A 598 -13.29 -13.32 -12.76
CA THR A 598 -12.97 -14.17 -11.61
C THR A 598 -14.11 -14.16 -10.58
N TYR A 599 -14.33 -15.32 -9.95
CA TYR A 599 -15.35 -15.49 -8.92
C TYR A 599 -14.70 -15.92 -7.60
N ASP A 600 -14.78 -15.05 -6.60
CA ASP A 600 -14.44 -15.35 -5.21
C ASP A 600 -15.73 -15.66 -4.43
N GLN A 601 -15.70 -16.66 -3.55
CA GLN A 601 -16.82 -16.95 -2.64
C GLN A 601 -17.15 -15.74 -1.74
N ARG A 602 -16.12 -15.05 -1.26
CA ARG A 602 -16.21 -13.83 -0.46
C ARG A 602 -15.96 -12.62 -1.34
N ASN A 603 -17.03 -11.95 -1.75
CA ASN A 603 -16.98 -10.93 -2.81
C ASN A 603 -17.83 -9.69 -2.50
N ALA A 604 -17.78 -8.73 -3.42
CA ALA A 604 -18.51 -7.47 -3.31
C ALA A 604 -20.04 -7.62 -3.33
N LEU A 605 -20.62 -8.67 -3.95
CA LEU A 605 -22.05 -8.98 -3.85
C LEU A 605 -22.45 -9.29 -2.41
N VAL A 606 -21.73 -10.19 -1.76
CA VAL A 606 -22.01 -10.61 -0.38
C VAL A 606 -21.93 -9.40 0.55
N VAL A 607 -20.92 -8.53 0.38
CA VAL A 607 -20.84 -7.27 1.10
C VAL A 607 -22.03 -6.37 0.80
N GLY A 608 -22.35 -6.13 -0.47
CA GLY A 608 -23.47 -5.27 -0.86
C GLY A 608 -24.79 -5.70 -0.20
N LEU A 609 -25.03 -7.01 -0.11
CA LEU A 609 -26.18 -7.58 0.59
C LEU A 609 -26.13 -7.35 2.11
N ALA A 610 -25.05 -7.78 2.78
CA ALA A 610 -24.95 -7.72 4.24
C ALA A 610 -24.83 -6.28 4.77
N MET A 611 -24.00 -5.48 4.14
CA MET A 611 -23.76 -4.08 4.47
C MET A 611 -24.95 -3.20 4.08
N GLY A 612 -25.58 -3.48 2.93
CA GLY A 612 -26.82 -2.82 2.54
C GLY A 612 -27.91 -3.04 3.59
N PHE A 613 -28.10 -4.28 4.04
CA PHE A 613 -29.01 -4.61 5.13
C PHE A 613 -28.71 -3.84 6.42
N ALA A 614 -27.43 -3.70 6.79
CA ALA A 614 -27.01 -2.97 7.99
C ALA A 614 -27.23 -1.44 7.91
N VAL A 615 -27.30 -0.87 6.70
CA VAL A 615 -27.45 0.59 6.48
C VAL A 615 -28.90 1.00 6.23
N ILE A 616 -29.78 0.07 5.83
CA ILE A 616 -31.22 0.32 5.60
C ILE A 616 -31.89 1.06 6.78
N PRO A 617 -31.75 0.62 8.05
CA PRO A 617 -32.44 1.26 9.18
C PRO A 617 -32.13 2.75 9.32
N ASN A 618 -30.86 3.11 9.14
CA ASN A 618 -30.37 4.47 9.26
C ASN A 618 -30.98 5.38 8.19
N ILE A 619 -30.99 4.92 6.93
CA ILE A 619 -31.58 5.67 5.82
C ILE A 619 -33.11 5.74 6.01
N TYR A 620 -33.73 4.62 6.35
CA TYR A 620 -35.18 4.51 6.51
C TYR A 620 -35.70 5.45 7.60
N SER A 621 -35.12 5.41 8.80
CA SER A 621 -35.64 6.17 9.94
C SER A 621 -35.59 7.67 9.68
N ILE A 622 -34.47 8.16 9.15
CA ILE A 622 -34.28 9.60 8.86
C ILE A 622 -35.16 10.04 7.68
N ALA A 623 -35.29 9.21 6.64
CA ALA A 623 -36.16 9.51 5.50
C ALA A 623 -37.64 9.49 5.89
N GLU A 624 -38.08 8.57 6.74
CA GLU A 624 -39.46 8.44 7.23
C GLU A 624 -39.84 9.67 8.05
N ASP A 625 -38.98 10.10 8.98
CA ASP A 625 -39.18 11.31 9.77
C ASP A 625 -39.24 12.56 8.87
N ALA A 626 -38.41 12.62 7.82
CA ALA A 626 -38.42 13.72 6.86
C ALA A 626 -39.74 13.81 6.07
N VAL A 627 -40.27 12.67 5.62
CA VAL A 627 -41.56 12.59 4.91
C VAL A 627 -42.71 12.90 5.86
N PHE A 628 -42.68 12.37 7.08
CA PHE A 628 -43.74 12.58 8.07
C PHE A 628 -43.79 14.01 8.62
N SER A 629 -42.67 14.73 8.60
CA SER A 629 -42.56 16.12 9.03
C SER A 629 -43.15 17.12 8.03
N VAL A 630 -43.54 16.69 6.83
CA VAL A 630 -44.19 17.57 5.84
C VAL A 630 -45.51 18.10 6.42
N PRO A 631 -45.75 19.43 6.43
CA PRO A 631 -46.96 20.01 6.97
C PRO A 631 -48.23 19.43 6.34
N ARG A 632 -49.17 18.95 7.18
CA ARG A 632 -50.45 18.38 6.72
C ARG A 632 -51.29 19.35 5.89
N GLY A 633 -51.10 20.66 6.07
CA GLY A 633 -51.79 21.68 5.26
C GLY A 633 -51.44 21.57 3.76
N LEU A 634 -50.19 21.25 3.43
CA LEU A 634 -49.75 21.11 2.03
C LEU A 634 -50.35 19.86 1.38
N THR A 635 -50.43 18.76 2.14
CA THR A 635 -51.01 17.50 1.65
C THR A 635 -52.51 17.60 1.48
N LEU A 636 -53.23 18.10 2.49
CA LEU A 636 -54.68 18.29 2.42
C LEU A 636 -55.07 19.33 1.36
N GLY A 637 -54.30 20.41 1.22
CA GLY A 637 -54.53 21.42 0.17
C GLY A 637 -54.38 20.85 -1.24
N SER A 638 -53.35 20.03 -1.48
CA SER A 638 -53.18 19.34 -2.77
C SER A 638 -54.32 18.37 -3.07
N LEU A 639 -54.76 17.58 -2.10
CA LEU A 639 -55.89 16.66 -2.25
C LEU A 639 -57.21 17.41 -2.51
N ALA A 640 -57.42 18.56 -1.84
CA ALA A 640 -58.60 19.41 -2.04
C ALA A 640 -58.68 20.01 -3.46
N LEU A 641 -57.54 20.17 -4.14
CA LEU A 641 -57.47 20.59 -5.54
C LEU A 641 -57.71 19.43 -6.53
N GLY A 642 -58.14 18.26 -6.04
CA GLY A 642 -58.43 17.08 -6.87
C GLY A 642 -57.20 16.26 -7.27
N ALA A 643 -56.04 16.51 -6.66
CA ALA A 643 -54.86 15.67 -6.90
C ALA A 643 -55.05 14.28 -6.27
N THR A 644 -54.53 13.26 -6.94
CA THR A 644 -54.47 11.89 -6.38
C THR A 644 -53.37 11.79 -5.32
N PRO A 645 -53.45 10.84 -4.36
CA PRO A 645 -52.39 10.62 -3.36
C PRO A 645 -51.00 10.42 -3.98
N TRP A 646 -50.91 9.75 -5.14
CA TRP A 646 -49.66 9.60 -5.89
C TRP A 646 -49.14 10.93 -6.45
N GLN A 647 -50.01 11.78 -6.99
CA GLN A 647 -49.64 13.12 -7.47
C GLN A 647 -49.21 14.03 -6.31
N THR A 648 -49.92 14.01 -5.18
CA THR A 648 -49.56 14.76 -3.98
C THR A 648 -48.22 14.28 -3.42
N LEU A 649 -47.98 12.97 -3.37
CA LEU A 649 -46.69 12.43 -2.95
C LEU A 649 -45.54 12.94 -3.84
N THR A 650 -45.66 12.74 -5.16
CA THR A 650 -44.56 13.01 -6.10
C THR A 650 -44.29 14.50 -6.29
N ARG A 651 -45.32 15.34 -6.30
CA ARG A 651 -45.19 16.78 -6.59
C ARG A 651 -45.07 17.66 -5.36
N VAL A 652 -45.55 17.21 -4.20
CA VAL A 652 -45.56 18.02 -2.97
C VAL A 652 -44.69 17.38 -1.91
N VAL A 653 -45.03 16.17 -1.46
CA VAL A 653 -44.40 15.56 -0.28
C VAL A 653 -42.93 15.24 -0.50
N ILE A 654 -42.58 14.50 -1.56
CA ILE A 654 -41.18 14.14 -1.85
C ILE A 654 -40.35 15.39 -2.11
N LEU A 655 -40.91 16.39 -2.78
CA LEU A 655 -40.23 17.65 -3.06
C LEU A 655 -39.88 18.39 -1.77
N THR A 656 -40.85 18.54 -0.86
CA THR A 656 -40.65 19.18 0.44
C THR A 656 -39.74 18.36 1.37
N ALA A 657 -39.83 17.02 1.33
CA ALA A 657 -39.01 16.13 2.14
C ALA A 657 -37.60 15.88 1.57
N SER A 658 -37.33 16.27 0.32
CA SER A 658 -36.08 15.99 -0.39
C SER A 658 -34.79 16.37 0.35
N PRO A 659 -34.69 17.50 1.10
CA PRO A 659 -33.48 17.80 1.86
C PRO A 659 -33.23 16.77 2.97
N GLY A 660 -34.28 16.26 3.61
CA GLY A 660 -34.19 15.24 4.65
C GLY A 660 -33.85 13.86 4.09
N ILE A 661 -34.47 13.46 2.98
CA ILE A 661 -34.16 12.20 2.29
C ILE A 661 -32.71 12.18 1.81
N PHE A 662 -32.23 13.29 1.24
CA PHE A 662 -30.83 13.39 0.82
C PHE A 662 -29.87 13.29 2.02
N SER A 663 -30.22 13.92 3.15
CA SER A 663 -29.44 13.81 4.38
C SER A 663 -29.37 12.37 4.90
N ALA A 664 -30.49 11.65 4.85
CA ALA A 664 -30.57 10.24 5.23
C ALA A 664 -29.62 9.37 4.39
N LEU A 665 -29.60 9.58 3.07
CA LEU A 665 -28.71 8.86 2.16
C LEU A 665 -27.23 9.12 2.44
N MET A 666 -26.86 10.39 2.67
CA MET A 666 -25.48 10.74 2.93
C MET A 666 -24.98 10.20 4.27
N ILE A 667 -25.82 10.21 5.31
CA ILE A 667 -25.51 9.61 6.61
C ILE A 667 -25.36 8.09 6.47
N GLY A 668 -26.23 7.44 5.71
CA GLY A 668 -26.13 6.01 5.40
C GLY A 668 -24.85 5.67 4.65
N MET A 669 -24.49 6.45 3.63
CA MET A 669 -23.24 6.29 2.88
C MET A 669 -22.00 6.49 3.76
N GLY A 670 -22.00 7.50 4.65
CA GLY A 670 -20.92 7.73 5.60
C GLY A 670 -20.71 6.54 6.54
N ARG A 671 -21.81 5.94 7.04
CA ARG A 671 -21.76 4.69 7.82
C ARG A 671 -21.20 3.53 6.99
N ALA A 672 -21.64 3.39 5.75
CA ALA A 672 -21.17 2.35 4.86
C ALA A 672 -19.64 2.46 4.65
N VAL A 673 -19.14 3.64 4.30
CA VAL A 673 -17.70 3.88 4.10
C VAL A 673 -16.86 3.52 5.33
N GLY A 674 -17.39 3.73 6.53
CA GLY A 674 -16.75 3.39 7.80
C GLY A 674 -16.95 1.94 8.26
N GLU A 675 -17.64 1.09 7.50
CA GLU A 675 -17.93 -0.28 7.91
C GLU A 675 -16.67 -1.15 7.91
N THR A 676 -16.32 -1.68 9.08
CA THR A 676 -15.09 -2.44 9.29
C THR A 676 -15.35 -3.94 9.31
N MET A 677 -16.36 -4.40 10.06
CA MET A 677 -16.46 -5.80 10.47
C MET A 677 -17.19 -6.66 9.44
N ILE A 678 -18.22 -6.12 8.80
CA ILE A 678 -18.89 -6.82 7.69
C ILE A 678 -17.90 -7.06 6.55
N VAL A 679 -17.16 -6.01 6.17
CA VAL A 679 -16.17 -6.08 5.10
C VAL A 679 -15.07 -7.08 5.43
N LEU A 680 -14.44 -6.95 6.61
CA LEU A 680 -13.35 -7.82 7.02
C LEU A 680 -13.68 -9.32 6.90
N MET A 681 -14.92 -9.69 7.19
CA MET A 681 -15.37 -11.08 7.19
C MET A 681 -15.91 -11.55 5.83
N ALA A 682 -16.45 -10.64 5.00
CA ALA A 682 -17.19 -10.99 3.79
C ALA A 682 -16.43 -10.78 2.47
N THR A 683 -15.26 -10.13 2.45
CA THR A 683 -14.56 -9.76 1.19
C THR A 683 -13.33 -10.57 0.82
N GLY A 684 -12.88 -11.48 1.69
CA GLY A 684 -11.60 -12.18 1.49
C GLY A 684 -10.35 -11.29 1.63
N ASN A 685 -10.50 -9.98 1.87
CA ASN A 685 -9.43 -8.99 2.09
C ASN A 685 -8.37 -8.90 0.97
N THR A 686 -8.78 -9.06 -0.29
CA THR A 686 -7.91 -8.92 -1.46
C THR A 686 -7.88 -7.46 -1.97
N PRO A 687 -6.72 -6.76 -2.00
CA PRO A 687 -6.64 -5.35 -2.42
C PRO A 687 -6.60 -5.21 -3.95
N VAL A 688 -7.67 -5.63 -4.63
CA VAL A 688 -7.83 -5.53 -6.09
C VAL A 688 -8.61 -4.29 -6.51
N MET A 689 -8.33 -3.78 -7.72
CA MET A 689 -8.91 -2.55 -8.26
C MET A 689 -9.84 -2.79 -9.46
N GLU A 690 -10.65 -3.85 -9.38
CA GLU A 690 -11.65 -4.15 -10.41
C GLU A 690 -13.07 -3.87 -9.90
N MET A 691 -13.91 -3.31 -10.77
CA MET A 691 -15.35 -3.07 -10.50
C MET A 691 -16.19 -4.35 -10.63
N ASN A 692 -15.57 -5.52 -10.70
CA ASN A 692 -16.29 -6.79 -10.73
C ASN A 692 -17.02 -7.03 -9.39
N LEU A 693 -18.29 -7.43 -9.49
CA LEU A 693 -19.15 -7.73 -8.36
C LEU A 693 -18.77 -9.06 -7.66
N PHE A 694 -18.16 -9.99 -8.40
CA PHE A 694 -17.83 -11.34 -7.94
C PHE A 694 -16.42 -11.47 -7.34
N GLU A 695 -15.67 -10.39 -7.27
CA GLU A 695 -14.35 -10.34 -6.65
C GLU A 695 -14.38 -9.76 -5.25
N GLY A 696 -13.38 -10.17 -4.45
CA GLY A 696 -13.08 -9.56 -3.17
C GLY A 696 -12.67 -8.09 -3.26
N LEU A 697 -12.45 -7.50 -2.08
CA LEU A 697 -11.92 -6.15 -1.92
C LEU A 697 -11.27 -6.01 -0.53
N ARG A 698 -10.43 -4.99 -0.36
CA ARG A 698 -9.91 -4.60 0.95
C ARG A 698 -10.19 -3.12 1.18
N THR A 699 -10.80 -2.78 2.31
CA THR A 699 -11.11 -1.37 2.65
C THR A 699 -10.05 -0.78 3.56
N LEU A 700 -9.97 0.55 3.60
CA LEU A 700 -9.11 1.28 4.55
C LEU A 700 -9.38 0.85 6.00
N ALA A 701 -10.65 0.72 6.38
CA ALA A 701 -11.04 0.38 7.75
C ALA A 701 -10.64 -1.06 8.13
N ALA A 702 -10.92 -2.03 7.25
CA ALA A 702 -10.52 -3.42 7.46
C ALA A 702 -8.98 -3.56 7.48
N ASN A 703 -8.27 -2.82 6.62
CA ASN A 703 -6.82 -2.82 6.59
C ASN A 703 -6.20 -2.35 7.91
N VAL A 704 -6.69 -1.24 8.45
CA VAL A 704 -6.24 -0.71 9.75
C VAL A 704 -6.54 -1.71 10.87
N ALA A 705 -7.72 -2.32 10.89
CA ALA A 705 -8.11 -3.27 11.93
C ALA A 705 -7.22 -4.54 11.96
N VAL A 706 -6.79 -5.02 10.79
CA VAL A 706 -5.99 -6.25 10.67
C VAL A 706 -4.51 -6.00 10.92
N GLU A 707 -3.96 -4.94 10.34
CA GLU A 707 -2.49 -4.77 10.30
C GLU A 707 -1.94 -3.92 11.44
N MET A 708 -2.77 -3.09 12.09
CA MET A 708 -2.29 -2.24 13.17
C MET A 708 -1.73 -3.02 14.36
N PRO A 709 -2.36 -4.13 14.83
CA PRO A 709 -1.80 -4.94 15.91
C PRO A 709 -0.46 -5.61 15.58
N GLU A 710 -0.21 -5.90 14.30
CA GLU A 710 0.98 -6.63 13.82
C GLU A 710 2.14 -5.70 13.42
N SER A 711 1.88 -4.38 13.33
CA SER A 711 2.87 -3.42 12.84
C SER A 711 3.84 -2.93 13.92
N GLU A 712 5.12 -2.81 13.58
CA GLU A 712 6.16 -2.28 14.48
C GLU A 712 5.88 -0.81 14.83
N VAL A 713 5.76 -0.51 16.13
CA VAL A 713 5.44 0.83 16.61
C VAL A 713 6.49 1.84 16.15
N GLY A 714 6.04 2.88 15.45
CA GLY A 714 6.89 3.96 14.98
C GLY A 714 7.54 3.72 13.62
N GLY A 715 7.46 2.50 13.06
CA GLY A 715 7.92 2.19 11.71
C GLY A 715 7.08 2.84 10.61
N SER A 716 7.54 2.75 9.36
CA SER A 716 6.84 3.36 8.22
C SER A 716 5.48 2.74 7.96
N HIS A 717 5.38 1.40 8.02
CA HIS A 717 4.10 0.68 7.85
C HIS A 717 3.08 1.11 8.91
N TYR A 718 3.47 1.16 10.19
CA TYR A 718 2.65 1.67 11.28
C TYR A 718 2.10 3.07 10.97
N ARG A 719 2.97 4.02 10.58
CA ARG A 719 2.54 5.39 10.26
C ARG A 719 1.64 5.46 9.01
N VAL A 720 1.84 4.59 8.02
CA VAL A 720 0.96 4.53 6.83
C VAL A 720 -0.43 3.99 7.20
N LEU A 721 -0.56 3.12 8.19
CA LEU A 721 -1.88 2.74 8.73
C LEU A 721 -2.58 3.93 9.42
N PHE A 722 -1.83 4.76 10.15
CA PHE A 722 -2.36 6.02 10.69
C PHE A 722 -2.77 7.00 9.57
N LEU A 723 -2.01 7.06 8.48
CA LEU A 723 -2.39 7.82 7.29
C LEU A 723 -3.67 7.26 6.65
N SER A 724 -3.84 5.94 6.60
CA SER A 724 -5.07 5.31 6.12
C SER A 724 -6.29 5.74 6.96
N ALA A 725 -6.13 5.78 8.29
CA ALA A 725 -7.14 6.29 9.21
C ALA A 725 -7.41 7.79 9.00
N LEU A 726 -6.37 8.60 8.76
CA LEU A 726 -6.50 10.03 8.45
C LEU A 726 -7.25 10.26 7.14
N VAL A 727 -6.97 9.47 6.10
CA VAL A 727 -7.68 9.50 4.81
C VAL A 727 -9.15 9.16 5.00
N LEU A 728 -9.47 8.11 5.78
CA LEU A 728 -10.84 7.72 6.08
C LEU A 728 -11.59 8.82 6.86
N LEU A 729 -10.93 9.42 7.85
CA LEU A 729 -11.48 10.54 8.62
C LEU A 729 -11.74 11.76 7.73
N LEU A 730 -10.77 12.13 6.88
CA LEU A 730 -10.88 13.26 5.95
C LEU A 730 -12.02 13.02 4.96
N PHE A 731 -12.11 11.82 4.39
CA PHE A 731 -13.17 11.45 3.48
C PHE A 731 -14.55 11.56 4.15
N THR A 732 -14.70 11.01 5.35
CA THR A 732 -15.95 11.07 6.12
C THR A 732 -16.33 12.50 6.45
N PHE A 733 -15.35 13.33 6.85
CA PHE A 733 -15.54 14.75 7.11
C PHE A 733 -16.01 15.52 5.87
N VAL A 734 -15.36 15.29 4.72
CA VAL A 734 -15.72 15.92 3.44
C VAL A 734 -17.13 15.50 3.01
N MET A 735 -17.46 14.22 3.09
CA MET A 735 -18.80 13.71 2.73
C MET A 735 -19.89 14.28 3.64
N ASN A 736 -19.67 14.30 4.95
CA ASN A 736 -20.63 14.87 5.90
C ASN A 736 -20.81 16.38 5.70
N THR A 737 -19.72 17.09 5.39
CA THR A 737 -19.78 18.52 5.10
C THR A 737 -20.51 18.78 3.78
N ALA A 738 -20.24 18.00 2.74
CA ALA A 738 -20.97 18.07 1.47
C ALA A 738 -22.47 17.80 1.67
N ALA A 739 -22.83 16.82 2.50
CA ALA A 739 -24.21 16.51 2.86
C ALA A 739 -24.90 17.72 3.49
N GLU A 740 -24.24 18.37 4.46
CA GLU A 740 -24.78 19.55 5.14
C GLU A 740 -24.94 20.74 4.19
N LEU A 741 -23.94 21.00 3.34
CA LEU A 741 -23.99 22.08 2.35
C LEU A 741 -25.14 21.89 1.36
N ILE A 742 -25.36 20.66 0.88
CA ILE A 742 -26.47 20.34 -0.02
C ILE A 742 -27.81 20.50 0.71
N ARG A 743 -27.92 20.00 1.94
CA ARG A 743 -29.12 20.14 2.78
C ARG A 743 -29.52 21.60 2.96
N GLN A 744 -28.57 22.48 3.28
CA GLN A 744 -28.82 23.92 3.44
C GLN A 744 -29.25 24.59 2.14
N ARG A 745 -28.59 24.26 1.01
CA ARG A 745 -28.97 24.77 -0.32
C ARG A 745 -30.40 24.36 -0.69
N LEU A 746 -30.76 23.09 -0.52
CA LEU A 746 -32.09 22.59 -0.82
C LEU A 746 -33.14 23.22 0.10
N ARG A 747 -32.88 23.33 1.40
CA ARG A 747 -33.81 24.00 2.34
C ARG A 747 -34.06 25.46 1.96
N LYS A 748 -33.02 26.21 1.57
CA LYS A 748 -33.17 27.61 1.12
C LYS A 748 -33.96 27.73 -0.19
N LYS A 749 -33.75 26.79 -1.12
CA LYS A 749 -34.49 26.75 -2.40
C LYS A 749 -35.98 26.47 -2.20
N TYR A 750 -36.33 25.63 -1.22
CA TYR A 750 -37.71 25.20 -0.99
C TYR A 750 -38.39 25.89 0.19
N SER A 751 -37.70 26.74 0.96
CA SER A 751 -38.32 27.52 2.05
C SER A 751 -39.24 28.65 1.56
N SER A 752 -39.22 28.95 0.26
CA SER A 752 -40.09 29.94 -0.38
C SER A 752 -41.35 29.33 -1.02
N LEU A 753 -41.49 28.00 -0.98
CA LEU A 753 -42.69 27.24 -1.34
C LEU A 753 -43.46 26.89 -0.07
#